data_AF-A0A1G1AJQ9-F1
#
_entry.id   AF-A0A1G1AJQ9-F1
#
_cell.length_a   1.000
_cell.length_b   1.000
_cell.length_c   1.000
_cell.angle_alpha   90.00
_cell.angle_beta   90.00
_cell.angle_gamma   90.00
#
_symmetry.space_group_name_H-M   'P 1'
#
loop_
_entity.id
_entity.type
_entity.pdbx_description
1 polymer ?
#
loop_
_entity_poly.entity_id
_entity_poly.type
_entity_poly.pdbx_seq_one_letter_code
_entity_poly.pdbx_strand_id
1 'polypeptide(L)'
;MNRNRTLCTLCLAALISIILIPLFALSASSGKNEPVFLLYSDCVDANTKQGILIREIAKQGLLIAVREKLRMQTWDIVLNGSNIPQKCLTYHIKVSVSSNSNVNISLRKENGGISNVTWSTSFNSSKDEHFDYVQYLQRINALSQTDFIKALEKDGIKGESIKWNAKAILTDSTVNALRKMDYVSNWIALRELDAAVSVNGESSQTLAGNIRGYANLSQLTAFLWNAMDKAFMARALLYSERLVETEHESAWALSHRAYARAFAGFHNLALDDLAAARNKGTGLTDVKESLPEWIDILDAYCRYDHGKLLEIADGRIDNELAQFLYALEIQHYGCNTTKIEELRKVLKRIPKCFRVHDILSSIGGVSNGHIATTLGPTIFSRDINSDLIGIIGLPTETKALLDMSVGGKIPSNAKSHLVSQRNSDTGFDDAEFRTNLIRNLFSYSCKSGNDTSWAILAKMIQNTTFVQIERRIRFMKKCWGVPVDQFLNLVKPYILDHPYGAHIESYGLDPKRNNKEYRELMNKMNYVDEKLTMVPMMNDAWQVGGNASGVAAFMKAFENSDAIAGDLEDGITMFCLENNFSWEKVGTKQALVQRAKMLKKVSPYSPVTVASLIVNDWANSKKEIPEWEKGYLNNPLVIKQFAIKYAELKDYAKAERFLRICVGKYPEEWAYTKLADVYKNQNKMDQWLSVLEEFLARPDYGLGHASVRVQIANYFMDKREWKKAEPYALAAANTWAAWAMMCACKCYERMEDWSNAELWVQRTAERYENSIANWYFWCKRTGHGNVKDAFNLLSDKLSLMETSQNREDKSRAAVIHLLQGEKRKACSIFQEVFYKDSNLYNGLHSILIARELKDDVAHDKLLKEFKEKGKTVKDNAKLHLCYVDLLTAYCSLLKDTSEIAFDKAVEECLKKAVDLKKNDMTKSNQSNLLYFAGKMMELTEKNDLATKYYKRCLEMNCQNLWNYILAGAALHK
;
A
#
# COMPACT_ATOMS: atom_id res chain seq x y z
N MET A 1 -5.29 -45.42 54.16
CA MET A 1 -5.98 -45.07 52.89
C MET A 1 -5.11 -44.37 51.84
N ASN A 2 -3.79 -44.19 52.00
CA ASN A 2 -2.94 -43.44 51.04
C ASN A 2 -1.99 -44.28 50.15
N ARG A 3 -2.05 -45.62 50.20
CA ARG A 3 -1.20 -46.48 49.35
C ARG A 3 -1.87 -47.03 48.08
N ASN A 4 -3.20 -46.98 47.98
CA ASN A 4 -3.94 -47.52 46.82
C ASN A 4 -4.17 -46.51 45.67
N ARG A 5 -3.98 -45.20 45.90
CA ARG A 5 -4.12 -44.19 44.82
C ARG A 5 -2.91 -44.13 43.88
N THR A 6 -1.71 -44.41 44.38
CA THR A 6 -0.48 -44.34 43.57
C THR A 6 -0.38 -45.48 42.56
N LEU A 7 -0.87 -46.69 42.91
CA LEU A 7 -0.90 -47.81 41.96
C LEU A 7 -1.94 -47.62 40.83
N CYS A 8 -3.12 -47.07 41.13
CA CYS A 8 -4.12 -46.78 40.09
C CYS A 8 -3.63 -45.73 39.10
N THR A 9 -2.85 -44.73 39.54
CA THR A 9 -2.36 -43.66 38.65
C THR A 9 -1.24 -44.15 37.73
N LEU A 10 -0.39 -45.07 38.21
CA LEU A 10 0.66 -45.71 37.40
C LEU A 10 0.09 -46.72 36.39
N CYS A 11 -0.93 -47.50 36.76
CA CYS A 11 -1.60 -48.41 35.83
C CYS A 11 -2.37 -47.65 34.74
N LEU A 12 -3.00 -46.50 35.06
CA LEU A 12 -3.70 -45.67 34.08
C LEU A 12 -2.73 -44.99 33.10
N ALA A 13 -1.57 -44.52 33.57
CA ALA A 13 -0.52 -43.97 32.71
C ALA A 13 0.12 -45.03 31.79
N ALA A 14 0.27 -46.27 32.29
CA ALA A 14 0.75 -47.39 31.48
C ALA A 14 -0.29 -47.85 30.44
N LEU A 15 -1.59 -47.87 30.77
CA LEU A 15 -2.66 -48.19 29.83
C LEU A 15 -2.84 -47.10 28.75
N ILE A 16 -2.70 -45.82 29.09
CA ILE A 16 -2.72 -44.71 28.12
C ILE A 16 -1.51 -44.81 27.18
N SER A 17 -0.34 -45.21 27.68
CA SER A 17 0.85 -45.45 26.86
C SER A 17 0.66 -46.64 25.91
N ILE A 18 0.03 -47.73 26.36
CA ILE A 18 -0.20 -48.94 25.54
C ILE A 18 -1.28 -48.72 24.47
N ILE A 19 -2.23 -47.79 24.66
CA ILE A 19 -3.25 -47.44 23.66
C ILE A 19 -2.74 -46.38 22.65
N LEU A 20 -1.76 -45.53 23.02
CA LEU A 20 -1.19 -44.52 22.12
C LEU A 20 0.01 -45.01 21.28
N ILE A 21 0.74 -46.03 21.73
CA ILE A 21 1.91 -46.57 20.99
C ILE A 21 1.55 -47.20 19.62
N PRO A 22 0.39 -47.86 19.40
CA PRO A 22 0.03 -48.37 18.07
C PRO A 22 -0.23 -47.26 17.03
N LEU A 23 -0.57 -46.03 17.45
CA LEU A 23 -0.73 -44.90 16.54
C LEU A 23 0.60 -44.40 15.96
N PHE A 24 1.71 -44.59 16.68
CA PHE A 24 3.05 -44.17 16.22
C PHE A 24 3.73 -45.20 15.30
N ALA A 25 3.38 -46.48 15.41
CA ALA A 25 3.99 -47.53 14.60
C ALA A 25 3.38 -47.63 13.19
N LEU A 26 2.09 -47.30 13.01
CA LEU A 26 1.41 -47.41 11.72
C LEU A 26 1.56 -46.20 10.80
N SER A 27 1.90 -45.01 11.31
CA SER A 27 2.19 -43.84 10.45
C SER A 27 3.66 -43.74 10.01
N ALA A 28 4.56 -44.49 10.65
CA ALA A 28 5.99 -44.48 10.34
C ALA A 28 6.42 -45.59 9.36
N SER A 29 5.56 -46.56 9.03
CA SER A 29 5.95 -47.75 8.28
C SER A 29 5.67 -47.73 6.77
N SER A 30 5.01 -46.70 6.20
CA SER A 30 4.82 -46.59 4.74
C SER A 30 5.76 -45.60 4.03
N GLY A 31 6.40 -44.67 4.76
CA GLY A 31 6.98 -43.48 4.15
C GLY A 31 8.44 -43.54 3.64
N LYS A 32 9.14 -44.68 3.68
CA LYS A 32 10.60 -44.67 3.42
C LYS A 32 11.03 -44.84 1.96
N ASN A 33 10.13 -45.02 0.98
CA ASN A 33 10.58 -45.20 -0.43
C ASN A 33 9.62 -44.73 -1.55
N GLU A 34 8.45 -44.18 -1.26
CA GLU A 34 7.53 -43.71 -2.31
C GLU A 34 7.91 -42.29 -2.80
N PRO A 35 7.82 -42.02 -4.12
CA PRO A 35 8.16 -40.70 -4.65
C PRO A 35 7.06 -39.68 -4.34
N VAL A 36 7.46 -38.43 -4.04
CA VAL A 36 6.55 -37.31 -3.81
C VAL A 36 6.07 -36.72 -5.14
N PHE A 37 4.79 -36.38 -5.27
CA PHE A 37 4.28 -35.71 -6.46
C PHE A 37 4.59 -34.21 -6.41
N LEU A 38 5.58 -33.76 -7.18
CA LEU A 38 6.02 -32.37 -7.26
C LEU A 38 5.32 -31.66 -8.41
N LEU A 39 4.64 -30.55 -8.12
CA LEU A 39 3.92 -29.78 -9.13
C LEU A 39 4.42 -28.35 -9.22
N TYR A 40 4.87 -27.97 -10.41
CA TYR A 40 5.15 -26.60 -10.81
C TYR A 40 3.98 -26.01 -11.60
N SER A 41 3.89 -24.69 -11.59
CA SER A 41 3.06 -23.95 -12.54
C SER A 41 3.93 -23.27 -13.57
N ASP A 42 3.62 -23.51 -14.83
CA ASP A 42 4.27 -22.84 -15.94
C ASP A 42 3.80 -21.38 -16.02
N CYS A 43 4.74 -20.47 -16.23
CA CYS A 43 4.41 -19.10 -16.60
C CYS A 43 3.67 -19.10 -17.96
N VAL A 44 2.58 -18.35 -18.05
CA VAL A 44 1.77 -18.27 -19.27
C VAL A 44 2.21 -17.07 -20.10
N ASP A 45 2.11 -17.18 -21.42
CA ASP A 45 2.50 -16.15 -22.39
C ASP A 45 1.79 -14.81 -22.10
N ALA A 46 2.47 -13.69 -22.35
CA ALA A 46 2.03 -12.33 -22.00
C ALA A 46 0.65 -11.91 -22.55
N ASN A 47 0.09 -12.63 -23.52
CA ASN A 47 -1.18 -12.31 -24.18
C ASN A 47 -2.40 -13.04 -23.58
N THR A 48 -2.28 -13.66 -22.41
CA THR A 48 -3.36 -14.43 -21.75
C THR A 48 -3.87 -13.70 -20.50
N LYS A 49 -5.18 -13.81 -20.20
CA LYS A 49 -5.70 -13.33 -18.91
C LYS A 49 -5.23 -14.30 -17.83
N GLN A 50 -4.57 -13.79 -16.77
CA GLN A 50 -3.74 -14.58 -15.86
C GLN A 50 -4.15 -14.44 -14.38
N GLY A 51 -5.45 -14.46 -14.07
CA GLY A 51 -5.90 -14.50 -12.68
C GLY A 51 -5.21 -15.60 -11.88
N ILE A 52 -4.52 -15.25 -10.79
CA ILE A 52 -3.75 -16.22 -9.99
C ILE A 52 -4.69 -17.29 -9.43
N LEU A 53 -5.90 -16.91 -8.97
CA LEU A 53 -6.89 -17.87 -8.47
C LEU A 53 -7.32 -18.86 -9.55
N ILE A 54 -7.51 -18.41 -10.80
CA ILE A 54 -7.88 -19.30 -11.91
C ILE A 54 -6.83 -20.40 -12.08
N ARG A 55 -5.54 -20.02 -12.12
CA ARG A 55 -4.43 -20.98 -12.20
C ARG A 55 -4.42 -21.92 -11.00
N GLU A 56 -4.56 -21.36 -9.80
CA GLU A 56 -4.52 -22.12 -8.55
C GLU A 56 -5.69 -23.10 -8.43
N ILE A 57 -6.89 -22.78 -8.90
CA ILE A 57 -8.03 -23.72 -8.90
C ILE A 57 -7.68 -25.00 -9.68
N ALA A 58 -7.17 -24.92 -10.91
CA ALA A 58 -6.77 -26.12 -11.65
C ALA A 58 -5.59 -26.86 -10.99
N LYS A 59 -4.58 -26.12 -10.51
CA LYS A 59 -3.40 -26.70 -9.86
C LYS A 59 -3.77 -27.45 -8.57
N GLN A 60 -4.54 -26.81 -7.69
CA GLN A 60 -5.00 -27.43 -6.45
C GLN A 60 -5.99 -28.57 -6.73
N GLY A 61 -6.81 -28.47 -7.78
CA GLY A 61 -7.68 -29.58 -8.21
C GLY A 61 -6.90 -30.85 -8.54
N LEU A 62 -5.77 -30.72 -9.26
CA LEU A 62 -4.87 -31.83 -9.53
C LEU A 62 -4.20 -32.35 -8.26
N LEU A 63 -3.70 -31.47 -7.39
CA LEU A 63 -3.04 -31.87 -6.13
C LEU A 63 -4.00 -32.61 -5.19
N ILE A 64 -5.23 -32.11 -5.05
CA ILE A 64 -6.29 -32.76 -4.28
C ILE A 64 -6.60 -34.15 -4.87
N ALA A 65 -6.71 -34.26 -6.20
CA ALA A 65 -6.93 -35.54 -6.87
C ALA A 65 -5.81 -36.55 -6.56
N VAL A 66 -4.54 -36.15 -6.68
CA VAL A 66 -3.37 -36.97 -6.36
C VAL A 66 -3.40 -37.42 -4.90
N ARG A 67 -3.63 -36.47 -3.99
CA ARG A 67 -3.66 -36.74 -2.55
C ARG A 67 -4.74 -37.75 -2.18
N GLU A 68 -5.93 -37.60 -2.74
CA GLU A 68 -7.10 -38.28 -2.17
C GLU A 68 -7.55 -39.50 -2.97
N LYS A 69 -7.29 -39.54 -4.28
CA LYS A 69 -7.61 -40.69 -5.11
C LYS A 69 -6.44 -41.64 -5.25
N LEU A 70 -5.21 -41.14 -5.12
CA LEU A 70 -3.99 -41.94 -5.23
C LEU A 70 -3.23 -42.07 -3.90
N ARG A 71 -3.65 -41.39 -2.82
CA ARG A 71 -2.98 -41.41 -1.50
C ARG A 71 -1.48 -41.08 -1.56
N MET A 72 -1.08 -40.30 -2.55
CA MET A 72 0.31 -39.88 -2.70
C MET A 72 0.55 -38.56 -1.97
N GLN A 73 1.73 -38.43 -1.36
CA GLN A 73 2.17 -37.16 -0.82
C GLN A 73 2.37 -36.15 -1.95
N THR A 74 1.91 -34.92 -1.74
CA THR A 74 2.04 -33.84 -2.73
C THR A 74 3.02 -32.76 -2.28
N TRP A 75 3.66 -32.12 -3.25
CA TRP A 75 4.54 -30.96 -3.04
C TRP A 75 4.14 -29.84 -3.99
N ASP A 76 3.38 -28.89 -3.46
CA ASP A 76 3.09 -27.63 -4.15
C ASP A 76 4.24 -26.64 -3.94
N ILE A 77 4.88 -26.20 -5.02
CA ILE A 77 5.96 -25.21 -4.97
C ILE A 77 5.53 -23.85 -4.36
N VAL A 78 4.27 -23.44 -4.54
CA VAL A 78 3.75 -22.17 -4.01
C VAL A 78 3.64 -22.22 -2.49
N LEU A 79 3.17 -23.35 -1.94
CA LEU A 79 2.97 -23.53 -0.50
C LEU A 79 4.25 -23.99 0.22
N ASN A 80 5.03 -24.89 -0.39
CA ASN A 80 6.17 -25.56 0.26
C ASN A 80 7.54 -24.98 -0.13
N GLY A 81 7.62 -24.20 -1.21
CA GLY A 81 8.86 -23.60 -1.68
C GLY A 81 9.89 -24.60 -2.25
N SER A 82 11.09 -24.09 -2.51
CA SER A 82 12.13 -24.74 -3.31
C SER A 82 12.96 -25.82 -2.59
N ASN A 83 12.65 -26.14 -1.33
CA ASN A 83 13.30 -27.22 -0.59
C ASN A 83 12.71 -28.57 -0.98
N ILE A 84 12.93 -28.96 -2.23
CA ILE A 84 12.28 -30.09 -2.89
C ILE A 84 12.75 -31.43 -2.28
N PRO A 85 11.85 -32.41 -2.06
CA PRO A 85 12.22 -33.75 -1.62
C PRO A 85 13.17 -34.45 -2.62
N GLN A 86 14.09 -35.29 -2.12
CA GLN A 86 15.11 -35.94 -2.96
C GLN A 86 14.52 -36.87 -4.05
N LYS A 87 13.37 -37.51 -3.80
CA LYS A 87 12.72 -38.44 -4.72
C LYS A 87 11.34 -37.92 -5.10
N CYS A 88 11.23 -37.29 -6.27
CA CYS A 88 9.99 -36.70 -6.76
C CYS A 88 9.57 -37.24 -8.14
N LEU A 89 8.27 -37.26 -8.39
CA LEU A 89 7.69 -37.26 -9.74
C LEU A 89 7.37 -35.81 -10.10
N THR A 90 8.11 -35.25 -11.05
CA THR A 90 8.00 -33.83 -11.40
C THR A 90 7.01 -33.62 -12.54
N TYR A 91 6.02 -32.79 -12.28
CA TYR A 91 5.03 -32.36 -13.25
C TYR A 91 4.93 -30.83 -13.32
N HIS A 92 4.51 -30.34 -14.47
CA HIS A 92 4.20 -28.93 -14.71
C HIS A 92 2.77 -28.82 -15.22
N ILE A 93 1.98 -27.92 -14.64
CA ILE A 93 0.65 -27.57 -15.13
C ILE A 93 0.70 -26.18 -15.77
N LYS A 94 0.21 -26.07 -17.00
CA LYS A 94 -0.04 -24.80 -17.69
C LYS A 94 -1.54 -24.59 -17.81
N VAL A 95 -2.01 -23.43 -17.36
CA VAL A 95 -3.40 -22.99 -17.50
C VAL A 95 -3.40 -21.71 -18.31
N SER A 96 -4.15 -21.65 -19.41
CA SER A 96 -4.30 -20.42 -20.18
C SER A 96 -5.77 -20.11 -20.42
N VAL A 97 -6.14 -18.85 -20.20
CA VAL A 97 -7.47 -18.32 -20.50
C VAL A 97 -7.36 -17.31 -21.62
N SER A 98 -8.06 -17.61 -22.71
CA SER A 98 -8.15 -16.72 -23.87
C SER A 98 -9.24 -15.64 -23.67
N SER A 99 -9.27 -14.64 -24.55
CA SER A 99 -10.20 -13.51 -24.43
C SER A 99 -11.68 -13.90 -24.51
N ASN A 100 -12.01 -15.01 -25.18
CA ASN A 100 -13.35 -15.57 -25.29
C ASN A 100 -13.69 -16.59 -24.17
N SER A 101 -12.96 -16.53 -23.05
CA SER A 101 -13.15 -17.40 -21.89
C SER A 101 -12.90 -18.90 -22.15
N ASN A 102 -12.29 -19.27 -23.28
CA ASN A 102 -11.83 -20.64 -23.49
C ASN A 102 -10.58 -20.92 -22.64
N VAL A 103 -10.67 -21.96 -21.81
CA VAL A 103 -9.63 -22.40 -20.88
C VAL A 103 -8.93 -23.61 -21.46
N ASN A 104 -7.60 -23.55 -21.53
CA ASN A 104 -6.76 -24.69 -21.87
C ASN A 104 -5.94 -25.08 -20.65
N ILE A 105 -5.92 -26.37 -20.35
CA ILE A 105 -5.11 -26.93 -19.27
C ILE A 105 -4.26 -28.03 -19.88
N SER A 106 -2.95 -27.99 -19.65
CA SER A 106 -2.03 -29.05 -20.05
C SER A 106 -1.16 -29.47 -18.89
N LEU A 107 -0.97 -30.78 -18.77
CA LEU A 107 -0.07 -31.42 -17.82
C LEU A 107 1.14 -31.95 -18.57
N ARG A 108 2.33 -31.61 -18.08
CA ARG A 108 3.61 -32.06 -18.62
C ARG A 108 4.37 -32.84 -17.57
N LYS A 109 4.91 -33.99 -17.95
CA LYS A 109 5.80 -34.79 -17.12
C LYS A 109 7.24 -34.48 -17.48
N GLU A 110 8.08 -34.24 -16.47
CA GLU A 110 9.51 -34.03 -16.68
C GLU A 110 10.28 -35.33 -16.47
N ASN A 111 10.99 -35.79 -17.52
CA ASN A 111 11.85 -36.97 -17.49
C ASN A 111 13.26 -36.59 -17.98
N GLY A 112 14.25 -36.54 -17.08
CA GLY A 112 15.65 -36.27 -17.44
C GLY A 112 15.86 -34.89 -18.10
N GLY A 113 15.12 -33.87 -17.68
CA GLY A 113 15.18 -32.50 -18.23
C GLY A 113 14.35 -32.28 -19.51
N ILE A 114 13.69 -33.32 -20.05
CA ILE A 114 12.77 -33.20 -21.18
C ILE A 114 11.32 -33.22 -20.64
N SER A 115 10.56 -32.16 -20.91
CA SER A 115 9.14 -32.07 -20.54
C SER A 115 8.24 -32.48 -21.71
N ASN A 116 7.45 -33.54 -21.55
CA ASN A 116 6.47 -33.96 -22.55
C ASN A 116 5.05 -33.71 -22.05
N VAL A 117 4.17 -33.18 -22.91
CA VAL A 117 2.73 -33.05 -22.61
C VAL A 117 2.13 -34.44 -22.54
N THR A 118 1.67 -34.87 -21.37
CA THR A 118 1.06 -36.19 -21.17
C THR A 118 -0.47 -36.13 -21.21
N TRP A 119 -1.04 -34.96 -20.91
CA TRP A 119 -2.48 -34.72 -20.96
C TRP A 119 -2.80 -33.25 -21.24
N SER A 120 -3.91 -33.00 -21.94
CA SER A 120 -4.46 -31.66 -22.08
C SER A 120 -5.97 -31.69 -22.29
N THR A 121 -6.63 -30.60 -21.93
CA THR A 121 -8.06 -30.37 -22.18
C THR A 121 -8.32 -28.91 -22.50
N SER A 122 -9.40 -28.66 -23.24
CA SER A 122 -9.92 -27.32 -23.51
C SER A 122 -11.42 -27.31 -23.30
N PHE A 123 -11.94 -26.25 -22.69
CA PHE A 123 -13.37 -26.05 -22.55
C PHE A 123 -13.68 -24.56 -22.38
N ASN A 124 -14.89 -24.16 -22.78
CA ASN A 124 -15.34 -22.81 -22.53
C ASN A 124 -15.84 -22.67 -21.08
N SER A 125 -15.34 -21.66 -20.38
CA SER A 125 -15.77 -21.31 -19.02
C SER A 125 -16.93 -20.33 -18.99
N SER A 126 -17.44 -19.84 -20.13
CA SER A 126 -18.63 -18.96 -20.16
C SER A 126 -19.28 -18.94 -21.54
N LYS A 127 -20.55 -18.55 -21.62
CA LYS A 127 -21.20 -18.19 -22.90
C LYS A 127 -21.06 -16.70 -23.25
N ASP A 128 -20.61 -15.90 -22.29
CA ASP A 128 -20.49 -14.44 -22.39
C ASP A 128 -19.01 -14.00 -22.41
N GLU A 129 -18.77 -12.70 -22.60
CA GLU A 129 -17.42 -12.08 -22.58
C GLU A 129 -16.70 -12.14 -21.20
N HIS A 130 -17.38 -12.59 -20.14
CA HIS A 130 -16.85 -12.62 -18.77
C HIS A 130 -16.61 -14.06 -18.32
N PHE A 131 -15.50 -14.29 -17.62
CA PHE A 131 -15.13 -15.59 -17.05
C PHE A 131 -16.10 -16.00 -15.94
N ASP A 132 -16.70 -17.20 -16.03
CA ASP A 132 -17.60 -17.73 -14.99
C ASP A 132 -16.81 -18.69 -14.07
N TYR A 133 -16.53 -18.20 -12.86
CA TYR A 133 -15.82 -18.98 -11.83
C TYR A 133 -16.64 -20.19 -11.35
N VAL A 134 -17.98 -20.14 -11.38
CA VAL A 134 -18.82 -21.26 -10.93
C VAL A 134 -18.70 -22.43 -11.90
N GLN A 135 -18.90 -22.17 -13.19
CA GLN A 135 -18.76 -23.20 -14.21
C GLN A 135 -17.33 -23.76 -14.23
N TYR A 136 -16.33 -22.89 -14.07
CA TYR A 136 -14.94 -23.31 -14.00
C TYR A 136 -14.66 -24.21 -12.78
N LEU A 137 -15.07 -23.81 -11.57
CA LEU A 137 -14.90 -24.60 -10.34
C LEU A 137 -15.56 -25.97 -10.44
N GLN A 138 -16.81 -26.03 -10.92
CA GLN A 138 -17.53 -27.29 -11.12
C GLN A 138 -16.80 -28.19 -12.11
N ARG A 139 -16.28 -27.63 -13.20
CA ARG A 139 -15.52 -28.38 -14.20
C ARG A 139 -14.21 -28.92 -13.62
N ILE A 140 -13.46 -28.12 -12.88
CA ILE A 140 -12.22 -28.57 -12.24
C ILE A 140 -12.48 -29.62 -11.16
N ASN A 141 -13.54 -29.47 -10.35
CA ASN A 141 -13.95 -30.49 -9.39
C ASN A 141 -14.23 -31.82 -10.13
N ALA A 142 -14.99 -31.80 -11.22
CA ALA A 142 -15.24 -33.01 -12.03
C ALA A 142 -13.93 -33.63 -12.57
N LEU A 143 -13.03 -32.83 -13.13
CA LEU A 143 -11.72 -33.31 -13.61
C LEU A 143 -10.88 -33.94 -12.48
N SER A 144 -10.98 -33.40 -11.25
CA SER A 144 -10.31 -33.96 -10.06
C SER A 144 -10.83 -35.32 -9.64
N GLN A 145 -12.06 -35.68 -10.00
CA GLN A 145 -12.63 -36.99 -9.72
C GLN A 145 -12.31 -38.03 -10.80
N THR A 146 -11.99 -37.60 -12.03
CA THR A 146 -11.87 -38.50 -13.19
C THR A 146 -10.61 -38.29 -14.01
N ASP A 147 -10.57 -37.23 -14.82
CA ASP A 147 -9.65 -37.09 -15.95
C ASP A 147 -8.20 -36.91 -15.49
N PHE A 148 -7.97 -36.17 -14.41
CA PHE A 148 -6.64 -36.06 -13.81
C PHE A 148 -6.11 -37.41 -13.35
N ILE A 149 -6.96 -38.24 -12.74
CA ILE A 149 -6.56 -39.57 -12.27
C ILE A 149 -6.23 -40.48 -13.45
N LYS A 150 -7.09 -40.53 -14.46
CA LYS A 150 -6.85 -41.31 -15.69
C LYS A 150 -5.56 -40.90 -16.41
N ALA A 151 -5.25 -39.60 -16.42
CA ALA A 151 -4.01 -39.09 -16.99
C ALA A 151 -2.78 -39.61 -16.24
N LEU A 152 -2.81 -39.58 -14.90
CA LEU A 152 -1.69 -40.05 -14.07
C LEU A 152 -1.55 -41.57 -14.07
N GLU A 153 -2.66 -42.32 -14.13
CA GLU A 153 -2.66 -43.78 -14.29
C GLU A 153 -2.00 -44.21 -15.59
N LYS A 154 -2.25 -43.47 -16.68
CA LYS A 154 -1.57 -43.68 -17.97
C LYS A 154 -0.07 -43.44 -17.88
N ASP A 155 0.36 -42.53 -17.01
CA ASP A 155 1.77 -42.25 -16.71
C ASP A 155 2.39 -43.25 -15.72
N GLY A 156 1.64 -44.31 -15.36
CA GLY A 156 2.07 -45.42 -14.51
C GLY A 156 1.88 -45.20 -13.01
N ILE A 157 1.22 -44.11 -12.61
CA ILE A 157 0.98 -43.79 -11.20
C ILE A 157 -0.27 -44.54 -10.73
N LYS A 158 -0.11 -45.34 -9.66
CA LYS A 158 -1.20 -46.10 -9.05
C LYS A 158 -1.33 -45.73 -7.58
N GLY A 159 -2.54 -45.81 -7.04
CA GLY A 159 -2.81 -45.54 -5.65
C GLY A 159 -4.23 -45.95 -5.25
N GLU A 160 -4.56 -45.77 -3.98
CA GLU A 160 -5.88 -46.08 -3.44
C GLU A 160 -6.59 -44.81 -2.98
N SER A 161 -7.91 -44.76 -3.17
CA SER A 161 -8.70 -43.62 -2.70
C SER A 161 -8.79 -43.59 -1.17
N ILE A 162 -8.84 -42.38 -0.61
CA ILE A 162 -9.30 -42.16 0.76
C ILE A 162 -10.74 -42.68 0.86
N LYS A 163 -11.01 -43.43 1.93
CA LYS A 163 -12.33 -44.02 2.17
C LYS A 163 -13.24 -42.99 2.82
N TRP A 164 -14.48 -42.96 2.38
CA TRP A 164 -15.52 -42.20 3.07
C TRP A 164 -15.90 -42.90 4.38
N ASN A 165 -15.96 -42.14 5.47
CA ASN A 165 -16.40 -42.59 6.78
C ASN A 165 -17.30 -41.52 7.41
N ALA A 166 -18.61 -41.69 7.24
CA ALA A 166 -19.62 -40.75 7.75
C ALA A 166 -19.59 -40.55 9.29
N LYS A 167 -18.91 -41.42 10.05
CA LYS A 167 -18.78 -41.33 11.51
C LYS A 167 -17.54 -40.58 11.98
N ALA A 168 -16.61 -40.22 11.10
CA ALA A 168 -15.44 -39.46 11.51
C ALA A 168 -15.87 -38.04 11.94
N ILE A 169 -15.53 -37.66 13.16
CA ILE A 169 -15.87 -36.37 13.75
C ILE A 169 -14.64 -35.50 13.98
N LEU A 170 -14.85 -34.18 14.03
CA LEU A 170 -13.80 -33.24 14.44
C LEU A 170 -13.52 -33.36 15.94
N THR A 171 -12.27 -33.17 16.32
CA THR A 171 -11.91 -33.03 17.74
C THR A 171 -12.24 -31.62 18.23
N ASP A 172 -12.50 -31.48 19.53
CA ASP A 172 -12.70 -30.15 20.14
C ASP A 172 -11.48 -29.23 19.94
N SER A 173 -10.26 -29.81 19.95
CA SER A 173 -9.02 -29.08 19.63
C SER A 173 -9.09 -28.43 18.26
N THR A 174 -9.43 -29.22 17.24
CA THR A 174 -9.55 -28.76 15.85
C THR A 174 -10.64 -27.70 15.70
N VAL A 175 -11.82 -27.91 16.32
CA VAL A 175 -12.93 -26.94 16.26
C VAL A 175 -12.54 -25.61 16.91
N ASN A 176 -11.88 -25.66 18.07
CA ASN A 176 -11.42 -24.47 18.78
C ASN A 176 -10.33 -23.73 17.99
N ALA A 177 -9.39 -24.46 17.38
CA ALA A 177 -8.36 -23.88 16.54
C ALA A 177 -8.94 -23.18 15.29
N LEU A 178 -9.98 -23.75 14.66
CA LEU A 178 -10.70 -23.13 13.53
C LEU A 178 -11.51 -21.89 13.90
N ARG A 179 -11.80 -21.66 15.18
CA ARG A 179 -12.45 -20.44 15.68
C ARG A 179 -11.46 -19.28 15.84
N LYS A 180 -10.15 -19.57 15.92
CA LYS A 180 -9.12 -18.56 16.06
C LYS A 180 -8.80 -17.88 14.74
N MET A 181 -8.62 -16.56 14.76
CA MET A 181 -8.26 -15.76 13.57
C MET A 181 -6.77 -15.43 13.55
N ASP A 182 -5.95 -16.48 13.72
CA ASP A 182 -4.51 -16.47 13.51
C ASP A 182 -4.10 -17.66 12.62
N TYR A 183 -3.03 -17.50 11.83
CA TYR A 183 -2.68 -18.51 10.84
C TYR A 183 -2.03 -19.76 11.47
N VAL A 184 -1.48 -19.68 12.69
CA VAL A 184 -0.82 -20.82 13.34
C VAL A 184 -1.87 -21.82 13.81
N SER A 185 -2.90 -21.35 14.50
CA SER A 185 -4.04 -22.17 14.94
C SER A 185 -4.73 -22.86 13.75
N ASN A 186 -4.99 -22.12 12.67
CA ASN A 186 -5.62 -22.71 11.48
C ASN A 186 -4.71 -23.73 10.76
N TRP A 187 -3.40 -23.51 10.75
CA TRP A 187 -2.44 -24.50 10.24
C TRP A 187 -2.40 -25.76 11.11
N ILE A 188 -2.43 -25.61 12.45
CA ILE A 188 -2.53 -26.75 13.38
C ILE A 188 -3.81 -27.54 13.10
N ALA A 189 -4.95 -26.87 12.96
CA ALA A 189 -6.23 -27.50 12.68
C ALA A 189 -6.17 -28.32 11.37
N LEU A 190 -5.63 -27.77 10.30
CA LEU A 190 -5.46 -28.48 9.02
C LEU A 190 -4.51 -29.68 9.14
N ARG A 191 -3.44 -29.56 9.94
CA ARG A 191 -2.53 -30.67 10.19
C ARG A 191 -3.19 -31.82 10.96
N GLU A 192 -3.98 -31.49 11.98
CA GLU A 192 -4.79 -32.46 12.72
C GLU A 192 -5.84 -33.12 11.83
N LEU A 193 -6.52 -32.33 10.98
CA LEU A 193 -7.47 -32.81 9.98
C LEU A 193 -6.84 -33.78 9.00
N ASP A 194 -5.68 -33.45 8.44
CA ASP A 194 -4.98 -34.31 7.50
C ASP A 194 -4.59 -35.65 8.14
N ALA A 195 -4.11 -35.62 9.39
CA ALA A 195 -3.81 -36.83 10.15
C ALA A 195 -5.07 -37.66 10.44
N ALA A 196 -6.16 -37.01 10.84
CA ALA A 196 -7.44 -37.66 11.12
C ALA A 196 -8.03 -38.30 9.86
N VAL A 197 -7.98 -37.63 8.70
CA VAL A 197 -8.49 -38.16 7.42
C VAL A 197 -7.65 -39.34 6.94
N SER A 198 -6.33 -39.30 7.13
CA SER A 198 -5.44 -40.42 6.78
C SER A 198 -5.79 -41.70 7.53
N VAL A 199 -6.11 -41.58 8.83
CA VAL A 199 -6.40 -42.73 9.71
C VAL A 199 -7.87 -43.16 9.64
N ASN A 200 -8.80 -42.21 9.75
CA ASN A 200 -10.22 -42.48 9.94
C ASN A 200 -11.04 -42.39 8.65
N GLY A 201 -10.45 -41.93 7.55
CA GLY A 201 -11.19 -41.60 6.33
C GLY A 201 -11.82 -40.21 6.37
N GLU A 202 -12.43 -39.83 5.25
CA GLU A 202 -13.05 -38.52 5.04
C GLU A 202 -14.54 -38.54 5.42
N SER A 203 -15.04 -37.44 6.00
CA SER A 203 -16.45 -37.23 6.32
C SER A 203 -16.91 -35.82 5.96
N SER A 204 -18.22 -35.58 6.04
CA SER A 204 -18.82 -34.24 5.88
C SER A 204 -18.24 -33.24 6.90
N GLN A 205 -17.88 -33.69 8.10
CA GLN A 205 -17.30 -32.84 9.14
C GLN A 205 -15.82 -32.54 8.88
N THR A 206 -15.02 -33.51 8.43
CA THR A 206 -13.61 -33.26 8.08
C THR A 206 -13.49 -32.37 6.84
N LEU A 207 -14.36 -32.57 5.84
CA LEU A 207 -14.46 -31.67 4.68
C LEU A 207 -14.84 -30.24 5.10
N ALA A 208 -15.85 -30.07 5.95
CA ALA A 208 -16.22 -28.78 6.51
C ALA A 208 -15.05 -28.11 7.28
N GLY A 209 -14.28 -28.90 8.04
CA GLY A 209 -13.06 -28.45 8.69
C GLY A 209 -12.00 -27.95 7.70
N ASN A 210 -11.74 -28.71 6.62
CA ASN A 210 -10.82 -28.31 5.56
C ASN A 210 -11.27 -27.01 4.88
N ILE A 211 -12.56 -26.88 4.56
CA ILE A 211 -13.13 -25.67 3.95
C ILE A 211 -12.84 -24.45 4.83
N ARG A 212 -13.16 -24.53 6.13
CA ARG A 212 -12.94 -23.41 7.07
C ARG A 212 -11.47 -23.10 7.25
N GLY A 213 -10.62 -24.11 7.46
CA GLY A 213 -9.19 -23.93 7.70
C GLY A 213 -8.49 -23.27 6.51
N TYR A 214 -8.75 -23.77 5.29
CA TYR A 214 -8.18 -23.17 4.08
C TYR A 214 -8.78 -21.80 3.75
N ALA A 215 -10.08 -21.58 3.97
CA ALA A 215 -10.69 -20.26 3.80
C ALA A 215 -10.07 -19.25 4.76
N ASN A 216 -9.91 -19.60 6.04
CA ASN A 216 -9.26 -18.75 7.02
C ASN A 216 -7.81 -18.43 6.63
N LEU A 217 -7.01 -19.45 6.30
CA LEU A 217 -5.62 -19.24 5.87
C LEU A 217 -5.53 -18.35 4.63
N SER A 218 -6.46 -18.45 3.69
CA SER A 218 -6.45 -17.59 2.50
C SER A 218 -6.48 -16.10 2.86
N GLN A 219 -7.38 -15.70 3.75
CA GLN A 219 -7.50 -14.29 4.16
C GLN A 219 -6.44 -13.88 5.17
N LEU A 220 -6.06 -14.77 6.09
CA LEU A 220 -4.99 -14.51 7.07
C LEU A 220 -3.61 -14.37 6.42
N THR A 221 -3.44 -14.83 5.17
CA THR A 221 -2.18 -14.73 4.42
C THR A 221 -2.26 -13.81 3.19
N ALA A 222 -3.40 -13.14 2.96
CA ALA A 222 -3.61 -12.29 1.78
C ALA A 222 -2.56 -11.17 1.63
N PHE A 223 -2.02 -10.69 2.75
CA PHE A 223 -1.00 -9.63 2.80
C PHE A 223 0.42 -10.10 2.42
N LEU A 224 0.67 -11.40 2.33
CA LEU A 224 1.99 -11.95 2.02
C LEU A 224 2.35 -11.71 0.55
N TRP A 225 3.67 -11.59 0.30
CA TRP A 225 4.23 -11.33 -1.03
C TRP A 225 4.49 -12.64 -1.79
N ASN A 226 3.44 -13.45 -1.95
CA ASN A 226 3.39 -14.66 -2.78
C ASN A 226 1.92 -15.07 -3.02
N ALA A 227 1.70 -16.17 -3.74
CA ALA A 227 0.37 -16.70 -4.07
C ALA A 227 -0.22 -17.73 -3.08
N MET A 228 0.32 -17.87 -1.86
CA MET A 228 -0.18 -18.88 -0.90
C MET A 228 -1.66 -18.67 -0.56
N ASP A 229 -2.09 -17.42 -0.43
CA ASP A 229 -3.49 -17.06 -0.17
C ASP A 229 -4.42 -17.59 -1.26
N LYS A 230 -4.04 -17.45 -2.54
CA LYS A 230 -4.81 -17.92 -3.69
C LYS A 230 -4.82 -19.45 -3.77
N ALA A 231 -3.72 -20.11 -3.41
CA ALA A 231 -3.66 -21.56 -3.29
C ALA A 231 -4.59 -22.10 -2.19
N PHE A 232 -4.61 -21.48 -1.01
CA PHE A 232 -5.54 -21.84 0.06
C PHE A 232 -6.99 -21.56 -0.34
N MET A 233 -7.26 -20.41 -0.98
CA MET A 233 -8.58 -20.06 -1.48
C MET A 233 -9.12 -21.10 -2.48
N ALA A 234 -8.28 -21.52 -3.43
CA ALA A 234 -8.61 -22.56 -4.39
C ALA A 234 -8.97 -23.89 -3.72
N ARG A 235 -8.19 -24.32 -2.71
CA ARG A 235 -8.50 -25.54 -1.92
C ARG A 235 -9.85 -25.43 -1.22
N ALA A 236 -10.12 -24.31 -0.55
CA ALA A 236 -11.39 -24.09 0.16
C ALA A 236 -12.59 -24.17 -0.79
N LEU A 237 -12.51 -23.54 -1.97
CA LEU A 237 -13.56 -23.56 -2.98
C LEU A 237 -13.80 -24.98 -3.53
N LEU A 238 -12.74 -25.70 -3.89
CA LEU A 238 -12.85 -27.07 -4.41
C LEU A 238 -13.44 -28.04 -3.38
N TYR A 239 -12.96 -27.99 -2.13
CA TYR A 239 -13.53 -28.79 -1.05
C TYR A 239 -15.01 -28.48 -0.82
N SER A 240 -15.41 -27.22 -0.97
CA SER A 240 -16.80 -26.82 -0.81
C SER A 240 -17.73 -27.32 -1.92
N GLU A 241 -17.28 -27.33 -3.17
CA GLU A 241 -18.07 -27.92 -4.27
C GLU A 241 -18.23 -29.43 -4.08
N ARG A 242 -17.17 -30.12 -3.62
CA ARG A 242 -17.28 -31.55 -3.31
C ARG A 242 -18.21 -31.84 -2.14
N LEU A 243 -18.19 -31.03 -1.09
CA LEU A 243 -19.09 -31.20 0.04
C LEU A 243 -20.55 -31.07 -0.41
N VAL A 244 -20.84 -30.10 -1.28
CA VAL A 244 -22.19 -29.91 -1.85
C VAL A 244 -22.60 -31.07 -2.75
N GLU A 245 -21.68 -31.60 -3.56
CA GLU A 245 -21.92 -32.77 -4.40
C GLU A 245 -22.23 -34.02 -3.56
N THR A 246 -21.44 -34.26 -2.51
CA THR A 246 -21.56 -35.43 -1.63
C THR A 246 -22.81 -35.39 -0.75
N GLU A 247 -23.18 -34.22 -0.23
CA GLU A 247 -24.30 -34.03 0.71
C GLU A 247 -25.56 -33.44 0.03
N HIS A 248 -25.64 -33.52 -1.30
CA HIS A 248 -26.81 -33.12 -2.10
C HIS A 248 -27.39 -31.75 -1.74
N GLU A 249 -26.52 -30.73 -1.65
CA GLU A 249 -26.90 -29.37 -1.28
C GLU A 249 -27.64 -29.25 0.08
N SER A 250 -27.27 -30.06 1.08
CA SER A 250 -27.79 -29.91 2.45
C SER A 250 -27.53 -28.50 3.01
N ALA A 251 -28.29 -28.11 4.04
CA ALA A 251 -28.09 -26.81 4.71
C ALA A 251 -26.66 -26.65 5.24
N TRP A 252 -26.07 -27.73 5.77
CA TRP A 252 -24.67 -27.78 6.19
C TRP A 252 -23.69 -27.53 5.04
N ALA A 253 -23.86 -28.23 3.91
CA ALA A 253 -22.97 -28.12 2.77
C ALA A 253 -23.05 -26.73 2.12
N LEU A 254 -24.26 -26.22 1.93
CA LEU A 254 -24.49 -24.87 1.40
C LEU A 254 -23.89 -23.80 2.31
N SER A 255 -24.04 -23.94 3.64
CA SER A 255 -23.44 -22.99 4.59
C SER A 255 -21.91 -22.95 4.47
N HIS A 256 -21.25 -24.10 4.36
CA HIS A 256 -19.79 -24.15 4.23
C HIS A 256 -19.30 -23.67 2.86
N ARG A 257 -20.08 -23.90 1.79
CA ARG A 257 -19.80 -23.28 0.48
C ARG A 257 -19.96 -21.77 0.51
N ALA A 258 -20.96 -21.26 1.21
CA ALA A 258 -21.09 -19.83 1.47
C ALA A 258 -19.86 -19.29 2.23
N TYR A 259 -19.33 -20.02 3.21
CA TYR A 259 -18.10 -19.64 3.92
C TYR A 259 -16.91 -19.49 2.97
N ALA A 260 -16.66 -20.50 2.13
CA ALA A 260 -15.58 -20.47 1.15
C ALA A 260 -15.75 -19.31 0.15
N ARG A 261 -16.97 -19.14 -0.38
CA ARG A 261 -17.30 -18.08 -1.35
C ARG A 261 -17.21 -16.68 -0.74
N ALA A 262 -17.65 -16.51 0.50
CA ALA A 262 -17.54 -15.23 1.22
C ALA A 262 -16.07 -14.84 1.40
N PHE A 263 -15.22 -15.74 1.91
CA PHE A 263 -13.79 -15.50 2.06
C PHE A 263 -13.06 -15.38 0.72
N ALA A 264 -13.54 -16.01 -0.34
CA ALA A 264 -12.99 -15.81 -1.69
C ALA A 264 -13.42 -14.48 -2.33
N GLY A 265 -14.38 -13.74 -1.75
CA GLY A 265 -14.89 -12.48 -2.32
C GLY A 265 -16.00 -12.66 -3.36
N PHE A 266 -16.64 -13.84 -3.42
CA PHE A 266 -17.85 -14.11 -4.22
C PHE A 266 -19.11 -13.84 -3.39
N HIS A 267 -19.24 -12.64 -2.83
CA HIS A 267 -20.28 -12.30 -1.86
C HIS A 267 -21.70 -12.55 -2.36
N ASN A 268 -22.01 -12.27 -3.63
CA ASN A 268 -23.34 -12.54 -4.19
C ASN A 268 -23.68 -14.04 -4.14
N LEU A 269 -22.75 -14.89 -4.60
CA LEU A 269 -22.93 -16.34 -4.60
C LEU A 269 -22.97 -16.91 -3.18
N ALA A 270 -22.22 -16.31 -2.25
CA ALA A 270 -22.31 -16.66 -0.84
C ALA A 270 -23.70 -16.34 -0.26
N LEU A 271 -24.27 -15.17 -0.58
CA LEU A 271 -25.61 -14.79 -0.14
C LEU A 271 -26.69 -15.73 -0.70
N ASP A 272 -26.56 -16.16 -1.95
CA ASP A 272 -27.46 -17.16 -2.56
C ASP A 272 -27.39 -18.49 -1.79
N ASP A 273 -26.19 -18.97 -1.48
CA ASP A 273 -25.99 -20.20 -0.69
C ASP A 273 -26.54 -20.05 0.75
N LEU A 274 -26.35 -18.89 1.41
CA LEU A 274 -26.88 -18.63 2.75
C LEU A 274 -28.41 -18.62 2.77
N ALA A 275 -29.04 -18.02 1.75
CA ALA A 275 -30.48 -18.02 1.60
C ALA A 275 -31.03 -19.45 1.37
N ALA A 276 -30.39 -20.21 0.48
CA ALA A 276 -30.75 -21.60 0.22
C ALA A 276 -30.56 -22.49 1.46
N ALA A 277 -29.47 -22.30 2.22
CA ALA A 277 -29.22 -23.02 3.46
C ALA A 277 -30.32 -22.74 4.51
N ARG A 278 -30.69 -21.47 4.73
CA ARG A 278 -31.75 -21.10 5.69
C ARG A 278 -33.09 -21.72 5.33
N ASN A 279 -33.46 -21.71 4.04
CA ASN A 279 -34.69 -22.35 3.57
C ASN A 279 -34.72 -23.85 3.86
N LYS A 280 -33.56 -24.53 3.80
CA LYS A 280 -33.45 -25.96 4.08
C LYS A 280 -33.26 -26.29 5.57
N GLY A 281 -32.69 -25.41 6.38
CA GLY A 281 -32.26 -25.70 7.76
C GLY A 281 -33.25 -25.35 8.87
N THR A 282 -34.41 -24.78 8.56
CA THR A 282 -35.35 -24.27 9.59
C THR A 282 -36.05 -25.41 10.34
N GLY A 283 -35.88 -25.48 11.68
CA GLY A 283 -36.58 -26.43 12.56
C GLY A 283 -35.92 -27.81 12.69
N LEU A 284 -34.71 -28.00 12.16
CA LEU A 284 -34.02 -29.29 12.15
C LEU A 284 -33.10 -29.48 13.38
N THR A 285 -33.07 -30.69 13.92
CA THR A 285 -32.30 -31.06 15.12
C THR A 285 -31.05 -31.89 14.83
N ASP A 286 -30.91 -32.44 13.62
CA ASP A 286 -29.68 -33.13 13.20
C ASP A 286 -28.58 -32.11 12.90
N VAL A 287 -27.37 -32.36 13.40
CA VAL A 287 -26.18 -31.52 13.17
C VAL A 287 -25.91 -31.32 11.67
N LYS A 288 -26.11 -32.36 10.83
CA LYS A 288 -25.92 -32.27 9.37
C LYS A 288 -26.97 -31.42 8.65
N GLU A 289 -28.07 -31.15 9.33
CA GLU A 289 -29.20 -30.39 8.81
C GLU A 289 -29.34 -29.01 9.49
N SER A 290 -28.64 -28.81 10.61
CA SER A 290 -28.61 -27.57 11.37
C SER A 290 -27.74 -26.49 10.71
N LEU A 291 -28.10 -25.23 10.95
CA LEU A 291 -27.32 -24.08 10.49
C LEU A 291 -26.14 -23.82 11.43
N PRO A 292 -24.92 -23.53 10.90
CA PRO A 292 -23.79 -23.15 11.73
C PRO A 292 -24.00 -21.82 12.47
N GLU A 293 -23.41 -21.70 13.66
CA GLU A 293 -23.53 -20.51 14.53
C GLU A 293 -23.04 -19.19 13.90
N TRP A 294 -22.17 -19.27 12.89
CA TRP A 294 -21.53 -18.12 12.25
C TRP A 294 -22.28 -17.61 11.00
N ILE A 295 -23.42 -18.22 10.63
CA ILE A 295 -24.10 -17.92 9.38
C ILE A 295 -24.52 -16.45 9.25
N ASP A 296 -24.97 -15.84 10.35
CA ASP A 296 -25.38 -14.44 10.38
C ASP A 296 -24.20 -13.46 10.30
N ILE A 297 -23.01 -13.90 10.71
CA ILE A 297 -21.77 -13.12 10.59
C ILE A 297 -21.40 -12.96 9.12
N LEU A 298 -21.48 -14.05 8.34
CA LEU A 298 -21.19 -14.02 6.91
C LEU A 298 -22.24 -13.22 6.13
N ASP A 299 -23.52 -13.37 6.47
CA ASP A 299 -24.59 -12.59 5.85
C ASP A 299 -24.38 -11.08 6.07
N ALA A 300 -24.01 -10.67 7.29
CA ALA A 300 -23.68 -9.28 7.58
C ALA A 300 -22.46 -8.79 6.78
N TYR A 301 -21.38 -9.59 6.75
CA TYR A 301 -20.15 -9.27 6.02
C TYR A 301 -20.38 -9.12 4.50
N CYS A 302 -21.05 -10.09 3.86
CA CYS A 302 -21.33 -10.03 2.42
C CYS A 302 -22.28 -8.89 2.03
N ARG A 303 -23.08 -8.37 2.97
CA ARG A 303 -23.95 -7.21 2.79
C ARG A 303 -23.31 -5.88 3.20
N TYR A 304 -22.10 -5.88 3.77
CA TYR A 304 -21.48 -4.70 4.39
C TYR A 304 -22.42 -4.06 5.42
N ASP A 305 -23.14 -4.88 6.19
CA ASP A 305 -24.00 -4.42 7.28
C ASP A 305 -23.13 -4.15 8.52
N HIS A 306 -22.44 -3.00 8.48
CA HIS A 306 -21.53 -2.54 9.50
C HIS A 306 -22.12 -2.60 10.92
N GLY A 307 -23.37 -2.13 11.06
CA GLY A 307 -24.03 -2.04 12.35
C GLY A 307 -24.24 -3.42 12.97
N LYS A 308 -24.80 -4.34 12.18
CA LYS A 308 -25.01 -5.73 12.62
C LYS A 308 -23.69 -6.45 12.89
N LEU A 309 -22.70 -6.27 12.03
CA LEU A 309 -21.39 -6.93 12.19
C LEU A 309 -20.68 -6.44 13.45
N LEU A 310 -20.69 -5.13 13.72
CA LEU A 310 -20.16 -4.54 14.94
C LEU A 310 -20.91 -5.03 16.18
N GLU A 311 -22.25 -5.06 16.16
CA GLU A 311 -23.06 -5.57 17.27
C GLU A 311 -22.69 -7.01 17.62
N ILE A 312 -22.56 -7.88 16.61
CA ILE A 312 -22.14 -9.27 16.81
C ILE A 312 -20.70 -9.34 17.35
N ALA A 313 -19.81 -8.50 16.82
CA ALA A 313 -18.42 -8.44 17.24
C ALA A 313 -18.26 -7.96 18.69
N ASP A 314 -19.10 -7.02 19.14
CA ASP A 314 -19.12 -6.49 20.52
C ASP A 314 -19.88 -7.38 21.51
N GLY A 315 -20.90 -8.11 21.04
CA GLY A 315 -21.78 -8.91 21.90
C GLY A 315 -21.09 -10.09 22.57
N ARG A 316 -19.97 -10.60 22.04
CA ARG A 316 -19.19 -11.70 22.65
C ARG A 316 -17.69 -11.54 22.43
N ILE A 317 -16.91 -11.66 23.51
CA ILE A 317 -15.45 -11.48 23.50
C ILE A 317 -14.72 -12.60 22.73
N ASP A 318 -15.35 -13.77 22.54
CA ASP A 318 -14.78 -14.96 21.92
C ASP A 318 -15.09 -15.09 20.41
N ASN A 319 -15.78 -14.11 19.81
CA ASN A 319 -16.16 -14.15 18.40
C ASN A 319 -15.07 -13.53 17.49
N GLU A 320 -13.93 -14.20 17.39
CA GLU A 320 -12.79 -13.73 16.59
C GLU A 320 -13.14 -13.58 15.10
N LEU A 321 -14.05 -14.41 14.57
CA LEU A 321 -14.50 -14.31 13.18
C LEU A 321 -15.20 -12.98 12.89
N ALA A 322 -16.14 -12.56 13.74
CA ALA A 322 -16.81 -11.27 13.57
C ALA A 322 -15.82 -10.11 13.69
N GLN A 323 -14.88 -10.18 14.64
CA GLN A 323 -13.80 -9.20 14.79
C GLN A 323 -12.95 -9.07 13.53
N PHE A 324 -12.58 -10.21 12.94
CA PHE A 324 -11.76 -10.26 11.74
C PHE A 324 -12.49 -9.71 10.52
N LEU A 325 -13.72 -10.15 10.26
CA LEU A 325 -14.53 -9.68 9.13
C LEU A 325 -14.87 -8.18 9.26
N TYR A 326 -15.09 -7.71 10.49
CA TYR A 326 -15.24 -6.28 10.77
C TYR A 326 -13.98 -5.48 10.38
N ALA A 327 -12.79 -5.98 10.71
CA ALA A 327 -11.53 -5.34 10.32
C ALA A 327 -11.31 -5.31 8.80
N LEU A 328 -11.72 -6.37 8.08
CA LEU A 328 -11.67 -6.39 6.61
C LEU A 328 -12.60 -5.34 6.00
N GLU A 329 -13.81 -5.16 6.55
CA GLU A 329 -14.72 -4.10 6.12
C GLU A 329 -14.13 -2.70 6.36
N ILE A 330 -13.56 -2.49 7.56
CA ILE A 330 -12.95 -1.21 7.96
C ILE A 330 -11.80 -0.81 7.05
N GLN A 331 -11.04 -1.75 6.48
CA GLN A 331 -9.92 -1.45 5.57
C GLN A 331 -10.32 -0.42 4.48
N HIS A 332 -11.53 -0.55 3.95
CA HIS A 332 -12.05 0.27 2.86
C HIS A 332 -12.68 1.58 3.31
N TYR A 333 -12.64 1.93 4.60
CA TYR A 333 -13.25 3.16 5.10
C TYR A 333 -12.52 4.38 4.57
N GLY A 334 -13.23 5.47 4.26
CA GLY A 334 -12.60 6.70 3.73
C GLY A 334 -11.84 7.55 4.77
N CYS A 335 -11.80 7.13 6.04
CA CYS A 335 -11.42 7.93 7.21
C CYS A 335 -10.34 7.22 8.06
N ASN A 336 -9.09 7.69 7.99
CA ASN A 336 -7.93 7.01 8.59
C ASN A 336 -7.92 7.02 10.13
N THR A 337 -8.31 8.11 10.77
CA THR A 337 -8.39 8.24 12.24
C THR A 337 -9.36 7.21 12.80
N THR A 338 -10.59 7.15 12.26
CA THR A 338 -11.58 6.14 12.67
C THR A 338 -11.07 4.72 12.37
N LYS A 339 -10.47 4.48 11.20
CA LYS A 339 -9.85 3.18 10.88
C LYS A 339 -8.84 2.76 11.94
N ILE A 340 -7.92 3.66 12.33
CA ILE A 340 -6.88 3.38 13.32
C ILE A 340 -7.47 3.03 14.69
N GLU A 341 -8.46 3.80 15.15
CA GLU A 341 -9.10 3.57 16.45
C GLU A 341 -9.82 2.23 16.50
N GLU A 342 -10.62 1.92 15.47
CA GLU A 342 -11.37 0.66 15.38
C GLU A 342 -10.45 -0.55 15.24
N LEU A 343 -9.43 -0.49 14.38
CA LEU A 343 -8.46 -1.58 14.23
C LEU A 343 -7.68 -1.84 15.52
N ARG A 344 -7.37 -0.79 16.30
CA ARG A 344 -6.76 -0.96 17.63
C ARG A 344 -7.71 -1.65 18.62
N LYS A 345 -9.02 -1.39 18.56
CA LYS A 345 -10.02 -2.12 19.37
C LYS A 345 -10.05 -3.60 18.98
N VAL A 346 -10.05 -3.89 17.68
CA VAL A 346 -9.98 -5.27 17.16
C VAL A 346 -8.71 -5.97 17.67
N LEU A 347 -7.53 -5.35 17.54
CA LEU A 347 -6.26 -5.94 17.98
C LEU A 347 -6.15 -6.17 19.49
N LYS A 348 -6.93 -5.46 20.32
CA LYS A 348 -7.03 -5.79 21.75
C LYS A 348 -7.71 -7.13 21.99
N ARG A 349 -8.62 -7.54 21.09
CA ARG A 349 -9.38 -8.80 21.18
C ARG A 349 -8.68 -9.94 20.45
N ILE A 350 -8.12 -9.67 19.26
CA ILE A 350 -7.41 -10.65 18.41
C ILE A 350 -5.95 -10.23 18.13
N PRO A 351 -5.09 -10.14 19.16
CA PRO A 351 -3.74 -9.57 19.02
C PRO A 351 -2.83 -10.34 18.05
N LYS A 352 -3.11 -11.62 17.79
CA LYS A 352 -2.31 -12.50 16.91
C LYS A 352 -2.76 -12.49 15.45
N CYS A 353 -3.76 -11.67 15.10
CA CYS A 353 -4.21 -11.55 13.71
C CYS A 353 -3.28 -10.61 12.93
N PHE A 354 -2.21 -11.16 12.34
CA PHE A 354 -1.22 -10.37 11.60
C PHE A 354 -1.76 -9.68 10.34
N ARG A 355 -2.88 -10.16 9.78
CA ARG A 355 -3.59 -9.46 8.71
C ARG A 355 -4.13 -8.10 9.18
N VAL A 356 -4.65 -8.00 10.41
CA VAL A 356 -5.12 -6.73 10.98
C VAL A 356 -3.95 -5.79 11.29
N HIS A 357 -2.81 -6.33 11.75
CA HIS A 357 -1.57 -5.54 11.90
C HIS A 357 -1.08 -4.97 10.56
N ASP A 358 -1.12 -5.76 9.48
CA ASP A 358 -0.77 -5.27 8.14
C ASP A 358 -1.68 -4.12 7.70
N ILE A 359 -3.01 -4.24 7.85
CA ILE A 359 -3.95 -3.16 7.55
C ILE A 359 -3.59 -1.90 8.35
N LEU A 360 -3.37 -2.03 9.66
CA LEU A 360 -3.03 -0.90 10.53
C LEU A 360 -1.69 -0.24 10.15
N SER A 361 -0.72 -1.01 9.67
CA SER A 361 0.58 -0.51 9.21
C SER A 361 0.51 0.26 7.88
N SER A 362 -0.56 0.07 7.12
CA SER A 362 -0.76 0.71 5.82
C SER A 362 -1.41 2.10 5.91
N ILE A 363 -1.92 2.49 7.08
CA ILE A 363 -2.72 3.71 7.28
C ILE A 363 -2.09 4.70 8.26
N GLY A 364 -2.37 5.99 8.06
CA GLY A 364 -2.01 7.08 8.99
C GLY A 364 -0.67 7.77 8.72
N GLY A 365 -0.29 8.68 9.62
CA GLY A 365 0.94 9.47 9.56
C GLY A 365 2.06 8.93 10.45
N VAL A 366 3.05 9.78 10.74
CA VAL A 366 4.27 9.40 11.47
C VAL A 366 3.96 8.74 12.83
N SER A 367 2.98 9.26 13.57
CA SER A 367 2.60 8.74 14.89
C SER A 367 2.10 7.29 14.81
N ASN A 368 1.06 7.03 14.00
CA ASN A 368 0.55 5.67 13.86
C ASN A 368 1.58 4.75 13.21
N GLY A 369 2.27 5.21 12.16
CA GLY A 369 3.28 4.42 11.46
C GLY A 369 4.38 3.91 12.40
N HIS A 370 4.82 4.72 13.37
CA HIS A 370 5.81 4.28 14.34
C HIS A 370 5.30 3.13 15.22
N ILE A 371 4.08 3.25 15.75
CA ILE A 371 3.46 2.24 16.64
C ILE A 371 3.08 0.98 15.86
N ALA A 372 2.41 1.14 14.73
CA ALA A 372 1.86 0.03 13.95
C ALA A 372 2.96 -0.86 13.37
N THR A 373 4.09 -0.28 12.96
CA THR A 373 5.22 -1.03 12.38
C THR A 373 6.10 -1.74 13.42
N THR A 374 5.92 -1.47 14.72
CA THR A 374 6.64 -2.17 15.80
C THR A 374 5.76 -3.16 16.55
N LEU A 375 4.47 -2.84 16.72
CA LEU A 375 3.53 -3.67 17.49
C LEU A 375 3.42 -5.11 16.96
N GLY A 376 3.22 -5.27 15.65
CA GLY A 376 3.13 -6.59 15.01
C GLY A 376 4.36 -7.45 15.25
N PRO A 377 5.58 -6.97 14.91
CA PRO A 377 6.84 -7.65 15.23
C PRO A 377 6.99 -8.02 16.70
N THR A 378 6.71 -7.09 17.62
CA THR A 378 6.83 -7.34 19.06
C THR A 378 5.90 -8.47 19.53
N ILE A 379 4.65 -8.48 19.07
CA ILE A 379 3.70 -9.56 19.39
C ILE A 379 4.17 -10.87 18.79
N PHE A 380 4.64 -10.85 17.54
CA PHE A 380 5.17 -12.02 16.86
C PHE A 380 6.33 -12.65 17.63
N SER A 381 7.37 -11.87 17.95
CA SER A 381 8.55 -12.34 18.70
C SER A 381 8.18 -12.87 20.07
N ARG A 382 7.20 -12.25 20.74
CA ARG A 382 6.76 -12.65 22.07
C ARG A 382 6.01 -13.98 22.08
N ASP A 383 5.09 -14.16 21.13
CA ASP A 383 4.05 -15.19 21.25
C ASP A 383 4.32 -16.44 20.41
N ILE A 384 5.09 -16.33 19.31
CA ILE A 384 5.32 -17.47 18.39
C ILE A 384 5.85 -18.71 19.10
N ASN A 385 6.68 -18.55 20.14
CA ASN A 385 7.22 -19.68 20.90
C ASN A 385 6.14 -20.42 21.67
N SER A 386 5.28 -19.68 22.36
CA SER A 386 4.17 -20.26 23.13
C SER A 386 3.16 -20.98 22.24
N ASP A 387 2.97 -20.47 21.02
CA ASP A 387 2.04 -21.08 20.05
C ASP A 387 2.57 -22.39 19.48
N LEU A 388 3.89 -22.55 19.39
CA LEU A 388 4.50 -23.74 18.82
C LEU A 388 4.72 -24.86 19.85
N ILE A 389 5.05 -24.57 21.11
CA ILE A 389 5.50 -25.56 22.12
C ILE A 389 4.54 -26.74 22.34
N GLY A 390 3.24 -26.53 22.15
CA GLY A 390 2.22 -27.57 22.33
C GLY A 390 1.95 -28.44 21.09
N ILE A 391 2.56 -28.13 19.93
CA ILE A 391 2.21 -28.80 18.68
C ILE A 391 2.73 -30.24 18.67
N ILE A 392 1.82 -31.18 18.47
CA ILE A 392 2.13 -32.61 18.36
C ILE A 392 2.99 -32.85 17.11
N GLY A 393 4.08 -33.62 17.29
CA GLY A 393 4.97 -34.02 16.21
C GLY A 393 5.98 -32.95 15.78
N LEU A 394 6.21 -31.91 16.60
CA LEU A 394 7.30 -30.95 16.39
C LEU A 394 8.64 -31.67 16.19
N PRO A 395 9.47 -31.23 15.23
CA PRO A 395 10.81 -31.77 15.06
C PRO A 395 11.67 -31.62 16.31
N THR A 396 12.50 -32.62 16.62
CA THR A 396 13.31 -32.67 17.85
C THR A 396 14.18 -31.42 18.05
N GLU A 397 14.86 -30.96 17.01
CA GLU A 397 15.72 -29.77 17.03
C GLU A 397 14.91 -28.49 17.15
N THR A 398 13.69 -28.48 16.58
CA THR A 398 12.77 -27.36 16.75
C THR A 398 12.25 -27.29 18.18
N LYS A 399 11.88 -28.44 18.75
CA LYS A 399 11.45 -28.55 20.14
C LYS A 399 12.57 -28.16 21.11
N ALA A 400 13.80 -28.64 20.89
CA ALA A 400 14.95 -28.24 21.67
C ALA A 400 15.21 -26.73 21.60
N LEU A 401 15.10 -26.12 20.41
CA LEU A 401 15.23 -24.69 20.22
C LEU A 401 14.15 -23.91 21.00
N LEU A 402 12.90 -24.38 21.00
CA LEU A 402 11.78 -23.79 21.75
C LEU A 402 11.92 -23.96 23.27
N ASP A 403 12.35 -25.13 23.73
CA ASP A 403 12.57 -25.42 25.15
C ASP A 403 13.70 -24.53 25.72
N MET A 404 14.75 -24.28 24.93
CA MET A 404 15.83 -23.35 25.29
C MET A 404 15.37 -21.90 25.43
N SER A 405 14.38 -21.47 24.62
CA SER A 405 13.86 -20.10 24.68
C SER A 405 12.92 -19.87 25.87
N VAL A 406 12.19 -20.89 26.32
CA VAL A 406 11.29 -20.82 27.49
C VAL A 406 11.98 -21.10 28.83
N GLY A 407 13.05 -21.90 28.84
CA GLY A 407 13.78 -22.27 30.07
C GLY A 407 14.81 -21.26 30.60
N GLY A 408 14.92 -20.05 30.02
CA GLY A 408 15.88 -19.02 30.47
C GLY A 408 17.38 -19.36 30.30
N LYS A 409 17.70 -20.48 29.64
CA LYS A 409 19.07 -20.91 29.30
C LYS A 409 19.41 -20.56 27.86
N ILE A 410 19.34 -19.27 27.54
CA ILE A 410 19.98 -18.73 26.34
C ILE A 410 21.51 -18.70 26.61
N PRO A 411 22.37 -19.11 25.65
CA PRO A 411 23.81 -18.95 25.72
C PRO A 411 24.22 -17.51 26.09
N SER A 412 25.26 -17.37 26.92
CA SER A 412 25.64 -16.13 27.61
C SER A 412 25.97 -14.93 26.71
N ASN A 413 26.17 -15.14 25.42
CA ASN A 413 26.34 -14.09 24.40
C ASN A 413 25.02 -13.42 23.95
N ALA A 414 23.86 -14.00 24.25
CA ALA A 414 22.54 -13.40 23.96
C ALA A 414 21.80 -12.89 25.21
N LYS A 415 22.44 -12.94 26.39
CA LYS A 415 21.86 -12.44 27.66
C LYS A 415 21.99 -10.93 27.90
N SER A 416 22.78 -10.18 27.12
CA SER A 416 22.92 -8.73 27.32
C SER A 416 21.72 -7.90 26.88
N HIS A 417 20.71 -8.47 26.20
CA HIS A 417 19.63 -7.69 25.59
C HIS A 417 18.20 -8.07 25.96
N LEU A 418 17.95 -9.10 26.79
CA LEU A 418 16.60 -9.69 26.87
C LEU A 418 15.86 -9.61 28.22
N VAL A 419 16.39 -8.96 29.27
CA VAL A 419 15.73 -8.99 30.59
C VAL A 419 15.49 -7.61 31.25
N SER A 420 15.97 -6.50 30.70
CA SER A 420 15.61 -5.16 31.20
C SER A 420 14.63 -4.48 30.25
N GLN A 421 13.34 -4.43 30.63
CA GLN A 421 12.28 -3.63 30.01
C GLN A 421 12.14 -3.82 28.48
N ARG A 422 11.12 -4.58 28.03
CA ARG A 422 10.72 -4.71 26.62
C ARG A 422 10.22 -3.38 26.05
N ASN A 423 11.16 -2.46 25.82
CA ASN A 423 11.07 -1.24 25.02
C ASN A 423 12.17 -1.35 23.96
N SER A 424 12.20 -2.42 23.16
CA SER A 424 12.96 -2.32 21.91
C SER A 424 12.11 -1.54 20.93
N ASP A 425 12.62 -0.39 20.50
CA ASP A 425 11.95 0.47 19.51
C ASP A 425 11.80 -0.20 18.12
N THR A 426 12.24 -1.45 17.99
CA THR A 426 12.31 -2.20 16.72
C THR A 426 11.40 -3.42 16.68
N GLY A 427 11.27 -4.20 17.76
CA GLY A 427 10.49 -5.45 17.77
C GLY A 427 11.13 -6.63 17.00
N PHE A 428 12.44 -6.60 16.74
CA PHE A 428 13.15 -7.62 15.94
C PHE A 428 14.38 -8.24 16.64
N ASP A 429 14.37 -8.32 17.97
CA ASP A 429 15.54 -8.75 18.75
C ASP A 429 15.77 -10.28 18.75
N ASP A 430 14.88 -11.06 18.12
CA ASP A 430 14.91 -12.53 18.08
C ASP A 430 15.48 -13.10 16.77
N ALA A 431 16.37 -12.37 16.08
CA ALA A 431 16.78 -12.68 14.71
C ALA A 431 17.41 -14.06 14.54
N GLU A 432 18.40 -14.36 15.38
CA GLU A 432 19.06 -15.66 15.37
C GLU A 432 18.06 -16.79 15.64
N PHE A 433 17.22 -16.62 16.65
CA PHE A 433 16.21 -17.61 17.03
C PHE A 433 15.24 -17.88 15.88
N ARG A 434 14.65 -16.83 15.31
CA ARG A 434 13.63 -16.97 14.27
C ARG A 434 14.20 -17.54 12.97
N THR A 435 15.39 -17.12 12.56
CA THR A 435 16.06 -17.69 11.39
C THR A 435 16.37 -19.17 11.59
N ASN A 436 16.81 -19.58 12.78
CA ASN A 436 17.03 -20.99 13.10
C ASN A 436 15.72 -21.78 13.16
N LEU A 437 14.64 -21.20 13.69
CA LEU A 437 13.31 -21.81 13.69
C LEU A 437 12.82 -22.08 12.25
N ILE A 438 12.88 -21.07 11.37
CA ILE A 438 12.47 -21.20 9.97
C ILE A 438 13.30 -22.29 9.27
N ARG A 439 14.62 -22.30 9.45
CA ARG A 439 15.53 -23.29 8.86
C ARG A 439 15.23 -24.71 9.35
N ASN A 440 14.99 -24.88 10.64
CA ASN A 440 14.65 -26.18 11.22
C ASN A 440 13.30 -26.70 10.68
N LEU A 441 12.28 -25.84 10.56
CA LEU A 441 11.00 -26.25 9.99
C LEU A 441 11.15 -26.68 8.52
N PHE A 442 11.93 -25.94 7.72
CA PHE A 442 12.22 -26.33 6.34
C PHE A 442 12.96 -27.67 6.24
N SER A 443 13.97 -27.92 7.07
CA SER A 443 14.76 -29.17 7.00
C SER A 443 13.93 -30.43 7.33
N TYR A 444 12.83 -30.27 8.06
CA TYR A 444 11.91 -31.35 8.43
C TYR A 444 10.72 -31.53 7.48
N SER A 445 10.56 -30.64 6.51
CA SER A 445 9.38 -30.62 5.64
C SER A 445 9.28 -31.88 4.78
N CYS A 446 10.40 -32.36 4.24
CA CYS A 446 10.49 -33.58 3.43
C CYS A 446 10.30 -34.88 4.22
N LYS A 447 10.23 -34.83 5.56
CA LYS A 447 10.15 -36.01 6.43
C LYS A 447 8.75 -36.23 7.04
N SER A 448 7.84 -35.27 6.87
CA SER A 448 6.61 -35.22 7.66
C SER A 448 5.45 -36.09 7.14
N GLY A 449 5.54 -36.58 5.89
CA GLY A 449 4.51 -37.43 5.27
C GLY A 449 3.10 -36.83 5.17
N ASN A 450 2.94 -35.54 5.50
CA ASN A 450 1.66 -34.85 5.59
C ASN A 450 1.66 -33.66 4.62
N ASP A 451 0.53 -33.46 3.91
CA ASP A 451 0.35 -32.39 2.93
C ASP A 451 0.28 -31.00 3.59
N THR A 452 -0.20 -30.90 4.83
CA THR A 452 0.03 -29.73 5.69
C THR A 452 1.42 -29.81 6.32
N SER A 453 2.43 -29.54 5.49
CA SER A 453 3.84 -29.72 5.83
C SER A 453 4.38 -28.60 6.74
N TRP A 454 5.53 -28.85 7.37
CA TRP A 454 6.28 -27.83 8.12
C TRP A 454 6.80 -26.69 7.23
N ALA A 455 6.95 -26.90 5.92
CA ALA A 455 7.43 -25.88 4.99
C ALA A 455 6.40 -24.77 4.84
N ILE A 456 5.11 -25.12 4.86
CA ILE A 456 4.01 -24.14 4.78
C ILE A 456 4.10 -23.18 5.98
N LEU A 457 4.25 -23.72 7.20
CA LEU A 457 4.40 -22.90 8.40
C LEU A 457 5.68 -22.05 8.35
N ALA A 458 6.82 -22.65 7.96
CA ALA A 458 8.08 -21.93 7.80
C ALA A 458 7.94 -20.76 6.82
N LYS A 459 7.23 -20.97 5.70
CA LYS A 459 7.01 -19.95 4.67
C LYS A 459 6.09 -18.83 5.15
N MET A 460 5.02 -19.14 5.89
CA MET A 460 4.15 -18.14 6.50
C MET A 460 4.92 -17.27 7.53
N ILE A 461 5.75 -17.88 8.37
CA ILE A 461 6.61 -17.18 9.34
C ILE A 461 7.63 -16.29 8.61
N GLN A 462 8.32 -16.82 7.60
CA GLN A 462 9.31 -16.10 6.80
C GLN A 462 8.68 -14.87 6.10
N ASN A 463 7.54 -15.06 5.43
CA ASN A 463 6.89 -13.97 4.67
C ASN A 463 6.23 -12.94 5.59
N THR A 464 5.64 -13.35 6.72
CA THR A 464 5.10 -12.40 7.70
C THR A 464 6.22 -11.52 8.24
N THR A 465 7.37 -12.14 8.60
CA THR A 465 8.56 -11.40 9.05
C THR A 465 9.06 -10.45 7.96
N PHE A 466 9.15 -10.91 6.71
CA PHE A 466 9.59 -10.08 5.59
C PHE A 466 8.69 -8.85 5.40
N VAL A 467 7.37 -9.03 5.35
CA VAL A 467 6.44 -7.90 5.18
C VAL A 467 6.55 -6.93 6.35
N GLN A 468 6.63 -7.43 7.59
CA GLN A 468 6.81 -6.56 8.76
C GLN A 468 8.11 -5.73 8.69
N ILE A 469 9.21 -6.32 8.23
CA ILE A 469 10.48 -5.62 7.99
C ILE A 469 10.31 -4.54 6.91
N GLU A 470 9.66 -4.88 5.78
CA GLU A 470 9.38 -3.93 4.70
C GLU A 470 8.59 -2.73 5.21
N ARG A 471 7.50 -2.96 5.95
CA ARG A 471 6.65 -1.89 6.48
C ARG A 471 7.45 -0.96 7.39
N ARG A 472 8.29 -1.52 8.27
CA ARG A 472 9.12 -0.73 9.19
C ARG A 472 10.19 0.07 8.45
N ILE A 473 10.96 -0.56 7.56
CA ILE A 473 12.06 0.15 6.88
C ILE A 473 11.54 1.20 5.91
N ARG A 474 10.45 0.92 5.20
CA ARG A 474 9.79 1.90 4.32
C ARG A 474 9.28 3.08 5.14
N PHE A 475 8.64 2.82 6.28
CA PHE A 475 8.23 3.87 7.21
C PHE A 475 9.44 4.72 7.66
N MET A 476 10.51 4.09 8.15
CA MET A 476 11.71 4.79 8.62
C MET A 476 12.34 5.66 7.53
N LYS A 477 12.51 5.11 6.31
CA LYS A 477 13.16 5.82 5.21
C LYS A 477 12.27 6.87 4.55
N LYS A 478 11.03 6.52 4.21
CA LYS A 478 10.17 7.30 3.30
C LYS A 478 9.18 8.21 4.05
N CYS A 479 8.80 7.85 5.28
CA CYS A 479 7.84 8.63 6.07
C CYS A 479 8.51 9.40 7.21
N TRP A 480 9.33 8.73 8.01
CA TRP A 480 10.03 9.34 9.14
C TRP A 480 11.29 10.09 8.71
N GLY A 481 11.99 9.61 7.67
CA GLY A 481 13.18 10.25 7.12
C GLY A 481 14.44 10.07 7.97
N VAL A 482 14.56 8.96 8.70
CA VAL A 482 15.71 8.64 9.54
C VAL A 482 16.69 7.69 8.83
N PRO A 483 18.00 7.69 9.17
CA PRO A 483 18.94 6.68 8.71
C PRO A 483 18.46 5.26 9.06
N VAL A 484 18.73 4.30 8.17
CA VAL A 484 18.23 2.92 8.28
C VAL A 484 19.35 1.89 8.42
N ASP A 485 20.62 2.28 8.41
CA ASP A 485 21.78 1.38 8.38
C ASP A 485 21.82 0.42 9.57
N GLN A 486 21.56 0.93 10.78
CA GLN A 486 21.49 0.11 11.99
C GLN A 486 20.35 -0.90 11.92
N PHE A 487 19.17 -0.48 11.44
CA PHE A 487 18.02 -1.36 11.27
C PHE A 487 18.29 -2.43 10.20
N LEU A 488 18.90 -2.05 9.08
CA LEU A 488 19.31 -2.99 8.02
C LEU A 488 20.25 -4.06 8.54
N ASN A 489 21.27 -3.68 9.32
CA ASN A 489 22.20 -4.64 9.92
C ASN A 489 21.49 -5.60 10.89
N LEU A 490 20.54 -5.08 11.68
CA LEU A 490 19.72 -5.90 12.58
C LEU A 490 18.89 -6.93 11.80
N VAL A 491 18.26 -6.54 10.69
CA VAL A 491 17.29 -7.39 10.00
C VAL A 491 17.89 -8.26 8.88
N LYS A 492 19.14 -8.03 8.49
CA LYS A 492 19.84 -8.77 7.44
C LYS A 492 19.75 -10.30 7.59
N PRO A 493 19.87 -10.90 8.80
CA PRO A 493 19.74 -12.35 8.96
C PRO A 493 18.36 -12.93 8.64
N TYR A 494 17.28 -12.13 8.67
CA TYR A 494 15.93 -12.61 8.36
C TYR A 494 15.66 -12.70 6.85
N ILE A 495 16.34 -11.87 6.06
CA ILE A 495 16.01 -11.65 4.64
C ILE A 495 16.95 -12.37 3.67
N LEU A 496 18.04 -12.98 4.18
CA LEU A 496 19.09 -13.59 3.36
C LEU A 496 18.56 -14.61 2.35
N ASP A 497 17.61 -15.43 2.80
CA ASP A 497 17.01 -16.50 1.99
C ASP A 497 15.65 -16.11 1.40
N HIS A 498 15.29 -14.81 1.43
CA HIS A 498 14.01 -14.34 0.89
C HIS A 498 14.17 -13.89 -0.58
N PRO A 499 13.27 -14.27 -1.50
CA PRO A 499 13.37 -13.88 -2.93
C PRO A 499 13.46 -12.37 -3.18
N TYR A 500 12.90 -11.58 -2.26
CA TYR A 500 12.87 -10.12 -2.33
C TYR A 500 13.80 -9.45 -1.30
N GLY A 501 14.80 -10.16 -0.76
CA GLY A 501 15.77 -9.59 0.20
C GLY A 501 16.51 -8.37 -0.34
N ALA A 502 16.85 -8.37 -1.63
CA ALA A 502 17.51 -7.25 -2.30
C ALA A 502 16.68 -5.95 -2.28
N HIS A 503 15.35 -6.03 -2.27
CA HIS A 503 14.48 -4.85 -2.10
C HIS A 503 14.71 -4.19 -0.74
N ILE A 504 14.81 -4.98 0.33
CA ILE A 504 15.07 -4.45 1.68
C ILE A 504 16.47 -3.82 1.73
N GLU A 505 17.49 -4.51 1.20
CA GLU A 505 18.85 -3.97 1.12
C GLU A 505 18.93 -2.63 0.35
N SER A 506 18.06 -2.45 -0.65
CA SER A 506 18.05 -1.24 -1.48
C SER A 506 17.74 0.05 -0.71
N TYR A 507 17.09 -0.04 0.46
CA TYR A 507 16.80 1.12 1.32
C TYR A 507 18.07 1.76 1.91
N GLY A 508 19.18 1.01 1.96
CA GLY A 508 20.50 1.51 2.36
C GLY A 508 21.17 2.40 1.31
N LEU A 509 20.66 2.41 0.08
CA LEU A 509 21.21 3.19 -1.03
C LEU A 509 20.36 4.44 -1.30
N ASP A 510 21.00 5.47 -1.85
CA ASP A 510 20.29 6.59 -2.48
C ASP A 510 20.22 6.32 -4.00
N PRO A 511 19.03 6.11 -4.60
CA PRO A 511 18.91 5.78 -6.02
C PRO A 511 19.48 6.85 -6.97
N LYS A 512 19.63 8.10 -6.50
CA LYS A 512 20.23 9.20 -7.27
C LYS A 512 21.75 9.18 -7.16
N ARG A 513 22.31 8.94 -5.97
CA ARG A 513 23.77 8.94 -5.74
C ARG A 513 24.42 7.61 -6.12
N ASN A 514 23.74 6.51 -5.83
CA ASN A 514 24.20 5.13 -5.99
C ASN A 514 23.47 4.42 -7.15
N ASN A 515 23.16 5.12 -8.25
CA ASN A 515 22.26 4.59 -9.28
C ASN A 515 22.67 3.23 -9.85
N LYS A 516 23.98 3.02 -10.09
CA LYS A 516 24.52 1.76 -10.61
C LYS A 516 24.34 0.62 -9.60
N GLU A 517 24.80 0.81 -8.37
CA GLU A 517 24.69 -0.17 -7.28
C GLU A 517 23.23 -0.51 -6.98
N TYR A 518 22.35 0.51 -6.96
CA TYR A 518 20.92 0.33 -6.78
C TYR A 518 20.31 -0.53 -7.88
N ARG A 519 20.63 -0.26 -9.16
CA ARG A 519 20.15 -1.06 -10.29
C ARG A 519 20.68 -2.49 -10.27
N GLU A 520 21.98 -2.67 -9.99
CA GLU A 520 22.60 -4.00 -9.87
C GLU A 520 21.95 -4.83 -8.76
N LEU A 521 21.67 -4.21 -7.62
CA LEU A 521 20.99 -4.86 -6.49
C LEU A 521 19.55 -5.25 -6.85
N MET A 522 18.76 -4.32 -7.40
CA MET A 522 17.37 -4.57 -7.77
C MET A 522 17.24 -5.64 -8.88
N ASN A 523 18.18 -5.69 -9.82
CA ASN A 523 18.23 -6.71 -10.88
C ASN A 523 18.51 -8.14 -10.38
N LYS A 524 18.87 -8.33 -9.10
CA LYS A 524 18.96 -9.66 -8.49
C LYS A 524 17.59 -10.26 -8.19
N MET A 525 16.54 -9.45 -8.16
CA MET A 525 15.19 -9.92 -7.89
C MET A 525 14.55 -10.49 -9.15
N ASN A 526 13.75 -11.53 -8.96
CA ASN A 526 12.84 -12.03 -9.98
C ASN A 526 11.43 -11.96 -9.41
N TYR A 527 10.56 -11.19 -10.07
CA TYR A 527 9.16 -11.14 -9.68
C TYR A 527 8.48 -12.48 -9.99
N VAL A 528 7.71 -12.97 -9.03
CA VAL A 528 6.90 -14.18 -9.16
C VAL A 528 5.57 -13.91 -8.51
N ASP A 529 4.49 -14.26 -9.21
CA ASP A 529 3.12 -14.06 -8.75
C ASP A 529 2.88 -12.61 -8.32
N GLU A 530 3.10 -11.67 -9.23
CA GLU A 530 2.95 -10.24 -8.96
C GLU A 530 1.54 -9.95 -8.46
N LYS A 531 1.45 -9.32 -7.29
CA LYS A 531 0.19 -8.94 -6.62
C LYS A 531 0.20 -7.46 -6.27
N LEU A 532 -0.99 -6.89 -6.11
CA LEU A 532 -1.15 -5.49 -5.71
C LEU A 532 -0.56 -5.18 -4.33
N THR A 533 -0.43 -6.17 -3.45
CA THR A 533 0.24 -6.03 -2.15
C THR A 533 1.74 -5.73 -2.26
N MET A 534 2.35 -6.01 -3.41
CA MET A 534 3.77 -5.77 -3.73
C MET A 534 4.05 -4.40 -4.36
N VAL A 535 3.03 -3.56 -4.56
CA VAL A 535 3.18 -2.23 -5.18
C VAL A 535 4.25 -1.34 -4.54
N PRO A 536 4.50 -1.36 -3.20
CA PRO A 536 5.63 -0.62 -2.63
C PRO A 536 6.98 -0.96 -3.27
N MET A 537 7.27 -2.26 -3.48
CA MET A 537 8.47 -2.71 -4.16
C MET A 537 8.49 -2.29 -5.64
N MET A 538 7.36 -2.42 -6.34
CA MET A 538 7.23 -2.01 -7.75
C MET A 538 7.45 -0.51 -7.93
N ASN A 539 6.99 0.32 -6.97
CA ASN A 539 7.20 1.77 -6.99
C ASN A 539 8.68 2.13 -6.77
N ASP A 540 9.37 1.44 -5.86
CA ASP A 540 10.81 1.64 -5.66
C ASP A 540 11.62 1.16 -6.89
N ALA A 541 11.12 0.15 -7.61
CA ALA A 541 11.71 -0.37 -8.84
C ALA A 541 11.20 0.29 -10.14
N TRP A 542 10.39 1.34 -10.06
CA TRP A 542 9.61 1.85 -11.20
C TRP A 542 10.46 2.22 -12.42
N GLN A 543 11.70 2.67 -12.20
CA GLN A 543 12.63 3.11 -13.26
C GLN A 543 13.82 2.15 -13.45
N VAL A 544 13.79 0.98 -12.81
CA VAL A 544 14.81 -0.07 -12.97
C VAL A 544 14.41 -0.91 -14.19
N GLY A 545 14.97 -0.66 -15.38
CA GLY A 545 14.59 -1.42 -16.59
C GLY A 545 14.90 -2.93 -16.50
N GLY A 546 14.50 -3.70 -17.52
CA GLY A 546 14.75 -5.16 -17.58
C GLY A 546 13.80 -5.99 -16.70
N ASN A 547 14.29 -7.12 -16.18
CA ASN A 547 13.48 -8.06 -15.38
C ASN A 547 13.02 -7.47 -14.03
N ALA A 548 13.71 -6.45 -13.52
CA ALA A 548 13.33 -5.74 -12.30
C ALA A 548 12.39 -4.54 -12.55
N SER A 549 11.86 -4.38 -13.77
CA SER A 549 10.94 -3.30 -14.14
C SER A 549 9.71 -3.27 -13.26
N GLY A 550 9.66 -2.29 -12.36
CA GLY A 550 8.53 -2.04 -11.49
C GLY A 550 7.26 -1.71 -12.28
N VAL A 551 7.36 -1.01 -13.42
CA VAL A 551 6.21 -0.75 -14.30
C VAL A 551 5.66 -2.04 -14.90
N ALA A 552 6.53 -2.92 -15.41
CA ALA A 552 6.10 -4.18 -16.00
C ALA A 552 5.47 -5.09 -14.94
N ALA A 553 6.11 -5.19 -13.76
CA ALA A 553 5.59 -5.96 -12.62
C ALA A 553 4.25 -5.40 -12.12
N PHE A 554 4.09 -4.08 -12.08
CA PHE A 554 2.83 -3.43 -11.73
C PHE A 554 1.71 -3.78 -12.70
N MET A 555 1.95 -3.65 -14.01
CA MET A 555 0.99 -4.07 -15.03
C MET A 555 0.65 -5.55 -14.90
N LYS A 556 1.65 -6.37 -14.61
CA LYS A 556 1.46 -7.80 -14.39
C LYS A 556 0.57 -8.10 -13.19
N ALA A 557 0.74 -7.38 -12.08
CA ALA A 557 -0.13 -7.51 -10.92
C ALA A 557 -1.60 -7.21 -11.22
N PHE A 558 -1.87 -6.26 -12.14
CA PHE A 558 -3.23 -5.98 -12.60
C PHE A 558 -3.82 -7.07 -13.49
N GLU A 559 -3.01 -7.69 -14.34
CA GLU A 559 -3.40 -8.86 -15.15
C GLU A 559 -3.62 -10.11 -14.30
N ASN A 560 -2.87 -10.22 -13.21
CA ASN A 560 -2.94 -11.29 -12.23
C ASN A 560 -4.12 -11.17 -11.27
N SER A 561 -4.82 -10.02 -11.27
CA SER A 561 -5.99 -9.79 -10.44
C SER A 561 -7.18 -10.62 -10.91
N ASP A 562 -7.88 -11.25 -9.96
CA ASP A 562 -9.08 -12.05 -10.19
C ASP A 562 -10.36 -11.20 -10.10
N ALA A 563 -11.45 -11.66 -10.71
CA ALA A 563 -12.75 -11.01 -10.58
C ALA A 563 -13.45 -11.39 -9.26
N ILE A 564 -12.79 -11.09 -8.14
CA ILE A 564 -13.28 -11.28 -6.77
C ILE A 564 -13.35 -9.93 -6.04
N ALA A 565 -14.16 -9.84 -4.99
CA ALA A 565 -14.35 -8.59 -4.26
C ALA A 565 -13.03 -7.92 -3.86
N GLY A 566 -12.14 -8.61 -3.15
CA GLY A 566 -10.88 -8.05 -2.66
C GLY A 566 -9.98 -7.46 -3.76
N ASP A 567 -9.68 -8.22 -4.81
CA ASP A 567 -8.82 -7.76 -5.91
C ASP A 567 -9.44 -6.57 -6.68
N LEU A 568 -10.77 -6.60 -6.88
CA LEU A 568 -11.49 -5.51 -7.54
C LEU A 568 -11.55 -4.26 -6.66
N GLU A 569 -11.76 -4.41 -5.36
CA GLU A 569 -11.80 -3.33 -4.37
C GLU A 569 -10.42 -2.68 -4.20
N ASP A 570 -9.36 -3.48 -4.08
CA ASP A 570 -7.98 -3.00 -4.00
C ASP A 570 -7.61 -2.23 -5.28
N GLY A 571 -7.93 -2.79 -6.45
CA GLY A 571 -7.74 -2.11 -7.73
C GLY A 571 -8.50 -0.79 -7.80
N ILE A 572 -9.78 -0.74 -7.42
CA ILE A 572 -10.56 0.50 -7.45
C ILE A 572 -10.03 1.52 -6.43
N THR A 573 -9.74 1.09 -5.20
CA THR A 573 -9.34 1.99 -4.11
C THR A 573 -7.99 2.63 -4.40
N MET A 574 -7.02 1.82 -4.85
CA MET A 574 -5.68 2.27 -5.23
C MET A 574 -5.71 3.39 -6.29
N PHE A 575 -6.73 3.39 -7.15
CA PHE A 575 -6.77 4.20 -8.36
C PHE A 575 -7.81 5.31 -8.43
N CYS A 576 -8.94 5.13 -7.77
CA CYS A 576 -10.04 6.09 -7.77
C CYS A 576 -10.07 6.97 -6.52
N LEU A 577 -9.76 6.40 -5.35
CA LEU A 577 -10.23 6.96 -4.08
C LEU A 577 -9.12 7.51 -3.18
N GLU A 578 -7.88 7.01 -3.30
CA GLU A 578 -6.80 7.35 -2.37
C GLU A 578 -5.59 8.08 -3.01
N ASN A 579 -5.43 8.08 -4.34
CA ASN A 579 -4.26 8.69 -4.99
C ASN A 579 -4.64 9.69 -6.10
N ASN A 580 -4.05 10.90 -6.06
CA ASN A 580 -3.99 11.86 -7.18
C ASN A 580 -3.04 11.36 -8.29
N PHE A 581 -3.06 10.06 -8.61
CA PHE A 581 -2.24 9.51 -9.68
C PHE A 581 -2.88 9.87 -11.01
N SER A 582 -2.23 10.71 -11.81
CA SER A 582 -2.75 11.14 -13.11
C SER A 582 -2.65 9.99 -14.12
N TRP A 583 -3.78 9.33 -14.37
CA TRP A 583 -3.94 8.17 -15.23
C TRP A 583 -3.95 8.45 -16.74
N GLU A 584 -3.45 9.59 -17.22
CA GLU A 584 -3.36 9.83 -18.67
C GLU A 584 -2.53 8.77 -19.41
N LYS A 585 -1.76 7.92 -18.70
CA LYS A 585 -0.83 6.97 -19.32
C LYS A 585 -1.13 5.47 -19.14
N VAL A 586 -2.08 5.03 -18.29
CA VAL A 586 -2.19 3.58 -17.99
C VAL A 586 -3.64 3.03 -17.94
N GLY A 587 -4.68 3.87 -17.87
CA GLY A 587 -6.06 3.37 -17.68
C GLY A 587 -7.10 4.48 -17.80
N THR A 588 -8.18 4.22 -18.56
CA THR A 588 -9.23 5.22 -18.79
C THR A 588 -10.23 5.21 -17.62
N LYS A 589 -10.89 6.35 -17.36
CA LYS A 589 -12.07 6.45 -16.49
C LYS A 589 -13.11 5.34 -16.76
N GLN A 590 -13.24 4.94 -18.03
CA GLN A 590 -14.09 3.83 -18.46
C GLN A 590 -13.65 2.47 -17.88
N ALA A 591 -12.36 2.18 -17.80
CA ALA A 591 -11.85 0.93 -17.20
C ALA A 591 -12.23 0.82 -15.72
N LEU A 592 -12.19 1.93 -14.97
CA LEU A 592 -12.59 1.98 -13.57
C LEU A 592 -14.10 1.77 -13.39
N VAL A 593 -14.91 2.34 -14.29
CA VAL A 593 -16.37 2.08 -14.33
C VAL A 593 -16.66 0.61 -14.64
N GLN A 594 -15.94 -0.01 -15.57
CA GLN A 594 -16.11 -1.43 -15.86
C GLN A 594 -15.74 -2.31 -14.66
N ARG A 595 -14.62 -2.02 -13.99
CA ARG A 595 -14.24 -2.71 -12.74
C ARG A 595 -15.30 -2.53 -11.65
N ALA A 596 -15.85 -1.33 -11.46
CA ALA A 596 -16.94 -1.12 -10.49
C ALA A 596 -18.21 -1.91 -10.86
N LYS A 597 -18.53 -2.04 -12.14
CA LYS A 597 -19.65 -2.88 -12.61
C LYS A 597 -19.38 -4.37 -12.39
N MET A 598 -18.14 -4.83 -12.58
CA MET A 598 -17.73 -6.20 -12.23
C MET A 598 -17.85 -6.43 -10.72
N LEU A 599 -17.38 -5.49 -9.90
CA LEU A 599 -17.50 -5.55 -8.45
C LEU A 599 -18.97 -5.61 -8.01
N LYS A 600 -19.86 -4.81 -8.61
CA LYS A 600 -21.31 -4.85 -8.35
C LYS A 600 -21.91 -6.25 -8.60
N LYS A 601 -21.40 -7.00 -9.60
CA LYS A 601 -21.89 -8.35 -9.89
C LYS A 601 -21.45 -9.37 -8.82
N VAL A 602 -20.21 -9.28 -8.33
CA VAL A 602 -19.67 -10.25 -7.36
C VAL A 602 -19.94 -9.85 -5.90
N SER A 603 -20.11 -8.56 -5.64
CA SER A 603 -20.31 -7.95 -4.32
C SER A 603 -21.29 -6.76 -4.43
N PRO A 604 -22.60 -7.04 -4.55
CA PRO A 604 -23.61 -6.03 -4.90
C PRO A 604 -23.81 -4.93 -3.85
N TYR A 605 -23.47 -5.19 -2.58
CA TYR A 605 -23.62 -4.24 -1.49
C TYR A 605 -22.32 -3.45 -1.20
N SER A 606 -21.21 -3.74 -1.91
CA SER A 606 -19.93 -3.10 -1.63
C SER A 606 -19.99 -1.57 -1.72
N PRO A 607 -19.59 -0.84 -0.66
CA PRO A 607 -19.53 0.62 -0.67
C PRO A 607 -18.49 1.16 -1.66
N VAL A 608 -17.47 0.36 -2.01
CA VAL A 608 -16.44 0.73 -2.99
C VAL A 608 -17.06 0.86 -4.39
N THR A 609 -18.02 0.00 -4.74
CA THR A 609 -18.80 0.11 -5.99
C THR A 609 -19.51 1.46 -6.05
N VAL A 610 -20.28 1.79 -5.02
CA VAL A 610 -21.08 3.01 -4.96
C VAL A 610 -20.19 4.25 -5.00
N ALA A 611 -19.14 4.27 -4.19
CA ALA A 611 -18.15 5.35 -4.16
C ALA A 611 -17.50 5.57 -5.54
N SER A 612 -17.08 4.49 -6.21
CA SER A 612 -16.46 4.58 -7.54
C SER A 612 -17.42 5.11 -8.60
N LEU A 613 -18.69 4.69 -8.58
CA LEU A 613 -19.70 5.15 -9.53
C LEU A 613 -20.09 6.63 -9.30
N ILE A 614 -20.10 7.12 -8.06
CA ILE A 614 -20.29 8.55 -7.75
C ILE A 614 -19.18 9.40 -8.40
N VAL A 615 -17.93 8.96 -8.27
CA VAL A 615 -16.75 9.67 -8.81
C VAL A 615 -16.70 9.56 -10.33
N ASN A 616 -16.87 8.35 -10.86
CA ASN A 616 -16.54 8.03 -12.24
C ASN A 616 -17.74 7.91 -13.19
N ASP A 617 -18.97 7.71 -12.70
CA ASP A 617 -20.14 7.46 -13.54
C ASP A 617 -21.41 8.17 -13.05
N TRP A 618 -21.25 9.40 -12.52
CA TRP A 618 -22.34 10.19 -11.95
C TRP A 618 -23.55 10.34 -12.87
N ALA A 619 -23.32 10.57 -14.17
CA ALA A 619 -24.40 10.82 -15.13
C ALA A 619 -25.32 9.60 -15.31
N ASN A 620 -24.75 8.39 -15.35
CA ASN A 620 -25.51 7.16 -15.52
C ASN A 620 -26.08 6.64 -14.20
N SER A 621 -25.53 7.05 -13.06
CA SER A 621 -25.96 6.62 -11.72
C SER A 621 -27.10 7.46 -11.11
N LYS A 622 -27.65 8.43 -11.87
CA LYS A 622 -28.64 9.39 -11.36
C LYS A 622 -29.90 8.75 -10.77
N LYS A 623 -30.32 7.59 -11.28
CA LYS A 623 -31.55 6.91 -10.84
C LYS A 623 -31.35 6.23 -9.49
N GLU A 624 -30.13 5.81 -9.20
CA GLU A 624 -29.74 5.10 -7.99
C GLU A 624 -29.36 6.05 -6.85
N ILE A 625 -28.97 7.31 -7.15
CA ILE A 625 -28.55 8.29 -6.14
C ILE A 625 -29.53 8.41 -4.96
N PRO A 626 -30.86 8.57 -5.14
CA PRO A 626 -31.77 8.74 -4.00
C PRO A 626 -31.76 7.54 -3.04
N GLU A 627 -31.64 6.32 -3.58
CA GLU A 627 -31.54 5.11 -2.78
C GLU A 627 -30.20 5.05 -2.05
N TRP A 628 -29.10 5.36 -2.74
CA TRP A 628 -27.76 5.36 -2.14
C TRP A 628 -27.61 6.42 -1.05
N GLU A 629 -28.20 7.61 -1.22
CA GLU A 629 -28.24 8.67 -0.20
C GLU A 629 -28.97 8.23 1.06
N LYS A 630 -29.89 7.26 0.98
CA LYS A 630 -30.61 6.71 2.15
C LYS A 630 -29.88 5.50 2.73
N GLY A 631 -29.44 4.57 1.89
CA GLY A 631 -28.86 3.29 2.29
C GLY A 631 -27.45 3.38 2.86
N TYR A 632 -26.67 4.39 2.47
CA TYR A 632 -25.24 4.48 2.83
C TYR A 632 -24.91 5.64 3.82
N LEU A 633 -25.88 6.17 4.56
CA LEU A 633 -25.67 7.24 5.56
C LEU A 633 -24.80 6.85 6.77
N ASN A 634 -24.46 5.57 6.90
CA ASN A 634 -23.54 5.04 7.92
C ASN A 634 -22.24 4.51 7.29
N ASN A 635 -21.98 4.75 6.01
CA ASN A 635 -20.74 4.32 5.36
C ASN A 635 -19.82 5.53 5.08
N PRO A 636 -18.68 5.67 5.78
CA PRO A 636 -17.83 6.85 5.66
C PRO A 636 -17.25 7.06 4.26
N LEU A 637 -16.99 5.97 3.51
CA LEU A 637 -16.46 6.06 2.15
C LEU A 637 -17.46 6.70 1.20
N VAL A 638 -18.72 6.26 1.24
CA VAL A 638 -19.77 6.75 0.33
C VAL A 638 -20.18 8.18 0.68
N ILE A 639 -20.35 8.49 1.97
CA ILE A 639 -20.69 9.85 2.44
C ILE A 639 -19.61 10.85 2.00
N LYS A 640 -18.33 10.48 2.11
CA LYS A 640 -17.21 11.28 1.60
C LYS A 640 -17.35 11.60 0.12
N GLN A 641 -17.68 10.60 -0.72
CA GLN A 641 -17.83 10.85 -2.14
C GLN A 641 -19.03 11.73 -2.47
N PHE A 642 -20.16 11.58 -1.76
CA PHE A 642 -21.28 12.51 -1.90
C PHE A 642 -20.92 13.95 -1.52
N ALA A 643 -20.25 14.13 -0.37
CA ALA A 643 -19.79 15.43 0.09
C ALA A 643 -18.90 16.14 -0.95
N ILE A 644 -17.88 15.42 -1.46
CA ILE A 644 -16.99 15.93 -2.50
C ILE A 644 -17.77 16.24 -3.78
N LYS A 645 -18.64 15.31 -4.21
CA LYS A 645 -19.36 15.45 -5.47
C LYS A 645 -20.31 16.64 -5.49
N TYR A 646 -21.07 16.84 -4.41
CA TYR A 646 -21.97 17.99 -4.32
C TYR A 646 -21.21 19.31 -4.20
N ALA A 647 -20.05 19.34 -3.54
CA ALA A 647 -19.19 20.51 -3.53
C ALA A 647 -18.67 20.86 -4.95
N GLU A 648 -18.28 19.87 -5.76
CA GLU A 648 -17.89 20.06 -7.18
C GLU A 648 -19.05 20.62 -8.02
N LEU A 649 -20.26 20.12 -7.80
CA LEU A 649 -21.48 20.58 -8.45
C LEU A 649 -21.97 21.94 -7.94
N LYS A 650 -21.31 22.50 -6.91
CA LYS A 650 -21.70 23.73 -6.20
C LYS A 650 -23.09 23.65 -5.54
N ASP A 651 -23.61 22.45 -5.32
CA ASP A 651 -24.76 22.23 -4.46
C ASP A 651 -24.28 22.23 -3.00
N TYR A 652 -23.96 23.43 -2.53
CA TYR A 652 -23.36 23.61 -1.21
C TYR A 652 -24.29 23.21 -0.06
N ALA A 653 -25.60 23.24 -0.25
CA ALA A 653 -26.56 22.80 0.77
C ALA A 653 -26.45 21.28 1.01
N LYS A 654 -26.42 20.48 -0.07
CA LYS A 654 -26.20 19.04 0.06
C LYS A 654 -24.78 18.71 0.51
N ALA A 655 -23.78 19.42 -0.02
CA ALA A 655 -22.39 19.24 0.43
C ALA A 655 -22.26 19.47 1.94
N GLU A 656 -22.80 20.57 2.46
CA GLU A 656 -22.81 20.89 3.89
C GLU A 656 -23.50 19.79 4.70
N ARG A 657 -24.67 19.29 4.27
CA ARG A 657 -25.37 18.19 4.94
C ARG A 657 -24.48 16.96 5.11
N PHE A 658 -23.87 16.47 4.03
CA PHE A 658 -23.01 15.27 4.10
C PHE A 658 -21.72 15.54 4.88
N LEU A 659 -21.11 16.72 4.74
CA LEU A 659 -19.92 17.11 5.47
C LEU A 659 -20.16 17.21 6.98
N ARG A 660 -21.32 17.70 7.41
CA ARG A 660 -21.72 17.70 8.84
C ARG A 660 -21.91 16.29 9.38
N ILE A 661 -22.44 15.36 8.59
CA ILE A 661 -22.50 13.94 8.98
C ILE A 661 -21.08 13.38 9.15
N CYS A 662 -20.17 13.66 8.22
CA CYS A 662 -18.77 13.27 8.35
C CYS A 662 -18.14 13.85 9.60
N VAL A 663 -18.22 15.16 9.83
CA VAL A 663 -17.67 15.84 11.01
C VAL A 663 -18.24 15.27 12.32
N GLY A 664 -19.54 14.96 12.36
CA GLY A 664 -20.20 14.41 13.54
C GLY A 664 -19.86 12.94 13.84
N LYS A 665 -19.80 12.07 12.83
CA LYS A 665 -19.60 10.62 13.00
C LYS A 665 -18.15 10.15 12.78
N TYR A 666 -17.45 10.79 11.87
CA TYR A 666 -16.11 10.41 11.38
C TYR A 666 -15.20 11.65 11.32
N PRO A 667 -14.87 12.23 12.48
CA PRO A 667 -14.15 13.51 12.54
C PRO A 667 -12.75 13.36 11.94
N GLU A 668 -12.54 13.93 10.75
CA GLU A 668 -11.30 13.85 9.98
C GLU A 668 -10.93 15.22 9.39
N GLU A 669 -9.63 15.52 9.31
CA GLU A 669 -9.13 16.79 8.74
C GLU A 669 -9.79 17.12 7.41
N TRP A 670 -9.88 16.15 6.49
CA TRP A 670 -10.44 16.36 5.15
C TRP A 670 -11.91 16.83 5.21
N ALA A 671 -12.70 16.35 6.17
CA ALA A 671 -14.12 16.69 6.28
C ALA A 671 -14.28 18.12 6.83
N TYR A 672 -13.50 18.48 7.86
CA TYR A 672 -13.48 19.83 8.41
C TYR A 672 -12.98 20.86 7.40
N THR A 673 -11.85 20.58 6.74
CA THR A 673 -11.28 21.48 5.72
C THR A 673 -12.20 21.64 4.52
N LYS A 674 -12.85 20.56 4.06
CA LYS A 674 -13.82 20.65 2.96
C LYS A 674 -15.10 21.39 3.37
N LEU A 675 -15.56 21.24 4.63
CA LEU A 675 -16.67 22.02 5.17
C LEU A 675 -16.31 23.50 5.29
N ALA A 676 -15.09 23.80 5.73
CA ALA A 676 -14.55 25.15 5.73
C ALA A 676 -14.53 25.72 4.30
N ASP A 677 -14.05 24.97 3.30
CA ASP A 677 -14.08 25.40 1.89
C ASP A 677 -15.50 25.72 1.42
N VAL A 678 -16.50 24.91 1.79
CA VAL A 678 -17.91 25.19 1.49
C VAL A 678 -18.35 26.51 2.13
N TYR A 679 -18.06 26.76 3.41
CA TYR A 679 -18.37 28.03 4.06
C TYR A 679 -17.66 29.21 3.42
N LYS A 680 -16.37 29.06 3.10
CA LYS A 680 -15.58 30.10 2.43
C LYS A 680 -16.17 30.44 1.06
N ASN A 681 -16.59 29.44 0.27
CA ASN A 681 -17.25 29.65 -1.02
C ASN A 681 -18.64 30.29 -0.89
N GLN A 682 -19.30 30.14 0.25
CA GLN A 682 -20.54 30.82 0.60
C GLN A 682 -20.31 32.17 1.33
N ASN A 683 -19.06 32.62 1.46
CA ASN A 683 -18.66 33.83 2.18
C ASN A 683 -19.05 33.86 3.68
N LYS A 684 -19.18 32.68 4.31
CA LYS A 684 -19.50 32.49 5.73
C LYS A 684 -18.22 32.35 6.56
N MET A 685 -17.45 33.43 6.69
CA MET A 685 -16.09 33.37 7.27
C MET A 685 -16.07 33.03 8.77
N ASP A 686 -17.10 33.38 9.53
CA ASP A 686 -17.18 33.01 10.95
C ASP A 686 -17.37 31.49 11.12
N GLN A 687 -18.21 30.88 10.28
CA GLN A 687 -18.40 29.43 10.28
C GLN A 687 -17.16 28.70 9.75
N TRP A 688 -16.47 29.28 8.76
CA TRP A 688 -15.18 28.79 8.27
C TRP A 688 -14.13 28.74 9.39
N LEU A 689 -14.00 29.79 10.21
CA LEU A 689 -13.03 29.79 11.30
C LEU A 689 -13.45 28.80 12.40
N SER A 690 -14.72 28.85 12.81
CA SER A 690 -15.26 28.02 13.89
C SER A 690 -15.10 26.53 13.62
N VAL A 691 -15.35 26.06 12.39
CA VAL A 691 -15.21 24.63 12.05
C VAL A 691 -13.75 24.18 12.05
N LEU A 692 -12.82 25.05 11.66
CA LEU A 692 -11.39 24.75 11.71
C LEU A 692 -10.87 24.71 13.15
N GLU A 693 -11.35 25.60 14.02
CA GLU A 693 -11.01 25.58 15.45
C GLU A 693 -11.62 24.37 16.18
N GLU A 694 -12.82 23.94 15.79
CA GLU A 694 -13.41 22.69 16.29
C GLU A 694 -12.50 21.50 16.00
N PHE A 695 -11.93 21.43 14.79
CA PHE A 695 -10.97 20.39 14.45
C PHE A 695 -9.72 20.44 15.33
N LEU A 696 -9.16 21.63 15.57
CA LEU A 696 -7.97 21.80 16.41
C LEU A 696 -8.17 21.39 17.88
N ALA A 697 -9.41 21.29 18.35
CA ALA A 697 -9.75 20.81 19.69
C ALA A 697 -9.78 19.28 19.81
N ARG A 698 -9.65 18.54 18.69
CA ARG A 698 -9.71 17.07 18.66
C ARG A 698 -8.31 16.46 18.54
N PRO A 699 -8.14 15.14 18.78
CA PRO A 699 -6.88 14.47 18.47
C PRO A 699 -6.64 14.40 16.96
N ASP A 700 -5.38 14.60 16.54
CA ASP A 700 -4.91 14.36 15.17
C ASP A 700 -3.65 13.48 15.23
N TYR A 701 -3.62 12.44 14.39
CA TYR A 701 -2.52 11.48 14.31
C TYR A 701 -1.52 11.78 13.18
N GLY A 702 -1.74 12.88 12.44
CA GLY A 702 -0.93 13.34 11.32
C GLY A 702 -0.37 14.76 11.51
N LEU A 703 -0.37 15.52 10.41
CA LEU A 703 0.02 16.94 10.38
C LEU A 703 -1.20 17.84 10.10
N GLY A 704 -2.41 17.32 10.26
CA GLY A 704 -3.63 18.04 9.96
C GLY A 704 -3.82 19.27 10.85
N HIS A 705 -3.48 19.16 12.14
CA HIS A 705 -3.48 20.32 13.02
C HIS A 705 -2.56 21.45 12.54
N ALA A 706 -1.35 21.10 12.07
CA ALA A 706 -0.44 22.10 11.53
C ALA A 706 -0.99 22.70 10.23
N SER A 707 -1.60 21.87 9.37
CA SER A 707 -2.18 22.28 8.09
C SER A 707 -3.29 23.32 8.30
N VAL A 708 -4.24 23.00 9.19
CA VAL A 708 -5.34 23.90 9.57
C VAL A 708 -4.82 25.16 10.27
N ARG A 709 -3.85 25.06 11.17
CA ARG A 709 -3.23 26.23 11.81
C ARG A 709 -2.56 27.16 10.79
N VAL A 710 -1.86 26.62 9.80
CA VAL A 710 -1.28 27.42 8.71
C VAL A 710 -2.37 28.09 7.87
N GLN A 711 -3.48 27.39 7.62
CA GLN A 711 -4.63 27.97 6.93
C GLN A 711 -5.22 29.16 7.69
N ILE A 712 -5.41 29.03 9.01
CA ILE A 712 -5.91 30.11 9.88
C ILE A 712 -4.90 31.26 9.98
N ALA A 713 -3.61 30.95 10.17
CA ALA A 713 -2.55 31.95 10.23
C ALA A 713 -2.49 32.77 8.93
N ASN A 714 -2.51 32.11 7.77
CA ASN A 714 -2.52 32.79 6.47
C ASN A 714 -3.74 33.71 6.31
N TYR A 715 -4.93 33.30 6.76
CA TYR A 715 -6.12 34.15 6.74
C TYR A 715 -5.95 35.44 7.55
N PHE A 716 -5.42 35.37 8.77
CA PHE A 716 -5.16 36.56 9.58
C PHE A 716 -4.01 37.40 8.99
N MET A 717 -2.98 36.76 8.46
CA MET A 717 -1.88 37.45 7.78
C MET A 717 -2.36 38.21 6.52
N ASP A 718 -3.26 37.65 5.72
CA ASP A 718 -3.83 38.34 4.56
C ASP A 718 -4.59 39.62 4.95
N LYS A 719 -5.14 39.65 6.17
CA LYS A 719 -5.81 40.82 6.77
C LYS A 719 -4.87 41.76 7.53
N ARG A 720 -3.57 41.46 7.56
CA ARG A 720 -2.56 42.15 8.37
C ARG A 720 -2.80 42.07 9.89
N GLU A 721 -3.52 41.05 10.34
CA GLU A 721 -3.79 40.77 11.75
C GLU A 721 -2.70 39.86 12.35
N TRP A 722 -1.44 40.28 12.25
CA TRP A 722 -0.25 39.44 12.53
C TRP A 722 -0.27 38.82 13.93
N LYS A 723 -0.68 39.59 14.93
CA LYS A 723 -0.77 39.13 16.32
C LYS A 723 -1.80 38.03 16.55
N LYS A 724 -2.86 37.99 15.74
CA LYS A 724 -3.81 36.86 15.77
C LYS A 724 -3.29 35.66 15.01
N ALA A 725 -2.48 35.86 13.97
CA ALA A 725 -1.86 34.77 13.23
C ALA A 725 -0.76 34.05 14.03
N GLU A 726 0.01 34.80 14.83
CA GLU A 726 1.16 34.34 15.61
C GLU A 726 0.93 33.01 16.38
N PRO A 727 -0.09 32.87 17.24
CA PRO A 727 -0.29 31.63 18.01
C PRO A 727 -0.54 30.40 17.11
N TYR A 728 -1.25 30.55 15.99
CA TYR A 728 -1.48 29.44 15.06
C TYR A 728 -0.20 29.11 14.29
N ALA A 729 0.50 30.11 13.77
CA ALA A 729 1.74 29.92 13.02
C ALA A 729 2.82 29.24 13.88
N LEU A 730 2.99 29.68 15.13
CA LEU A 730 3.94 29.12 16.08
C LEU A 730 3.57 27.67 16.46
N ALA A 731 2.31 27.42 16.80
CA ALA A 731 1.84 26.08 17.13
C ALA A 731 1.96 25.11 15.94
N ALA A 732 1.83 25.59 14.70
CA ALA A 732 2.12 24.80 13.51
C ALA A 732 3.63 24.53 13.37
N ALA A 733 4.48 25.55 13.54
CA ALA A 733 5.94 25.43 13.43
C ALA A 733 6.53 24.45 14.45
N ASN A 734 5.94 24.33 15.64
CA ASN A 734 6.34 23.35 16.66
C ASN A 734 6.16 21.88 16.24
N THR A 735 5.49 21.61 15.12
CA THR A 735 5.47 20.27 14.50
C THR A 735 6.73 19.97 13.68
N TRP A 736 7.60 20.96 13.50
CA TRP A 736 8.83 20.89 12.71
C TRP A 736 8.63 20.58 11.23
N ALA A 737 7.41 20.72 10.70
CA ALA A 737 7.16 20.62 9.27
C ALA A 737 7.70 21.86 8.55
N ALA A 738 8.44 21.67 7.45
CA ALA A 738 9.07 22.77 6.71
C ALA A 738 8.09 23.91 6.36
N TRP A 739 6.94 23.56 5.79
CA TRP A 739 5.91 24.54 5.40
C TRP A 739 5.28 25.26 6.61
N ALA A 740 5.23 24.62 7.78
CA ALA A 740 4.70 25.21 9.00
C ALA A 740 5.71 26.17 9.64
N MET A 741 6.98 25.78 9.69
CA MET A 741 8.08 26.67 10.14
C MET A 741 8.22 27.89 9.23
N MET A 742 8.09 27.70 7.90
CA MET A 742 8.06 28.83 6.96
C MET A 742 6.83 29.74 7.14
N CYS A 743 5.71 29.24 7.66
CA CYS A 743 4.56 30.08 8.04
C CYS A 743 4.85 30.94 9.27
N ALA A 744 5.51 30.39 10.30
CA ALA A 744 5.98 31.17 11.44
C ALA A 744 7.03 32.22 11.04
N CYS A 745 8.01 31.84 10.21
CA CYS A 745 8.99 32.77 9.64
C CYS A 745 8.29 33.96 8.94
N LYS A 746 7.28 33.69 8.10
CA LYS A 746 6.45 34.72 7.46
C LYS A 746 5.76 35.65 8.45
N CYS A 747 5.15 35.08 9.49
CA CYS A 747 4.44 35.85 10.51
C CYS A 747 5.40 36.80 11.24
N TYR A 748 6.54 36.28 11.70
CA TYR A 748 7.55 37.08 12.41
C TYR A 748 8.22 38.12 11.53
N GLU A 749 8.50 37.81 10.27
CA GLU A 749 9.00 38.79 9.29
C GLU A 749 8.04 39.97 9.14
N ARG A 750 6.73 39.71 9.08
CA ARG A 750 5.70 40.77 8.98
C ARG A 750 5.51 41.57 10.26
N MET A 751 5.97 41.03 11.38
CA MET A 751 6.02 41.72 12.67
C MET A 751 7.37 42.39 12.92
N GLU A 752 8.30 42.31 11.95
CA GLU A 752 9.68 42.82 12.06
C GLU A 752 10.46 42.20 13.23
N ASP A 753 10.07 40.99 13.65
CA ASP A 753 10.80 40.18 14.63
C ASP A 753 11.80 39.29 13.89
N TRP A 754 12.92 39.92 13.52
CA TRP A 754 13.95 39.30 12.68
C TRP A 754 14.60 38.07 13.34
N SER A 755 14.75 38.08 14.67
CA SER A 755 15.37 36.98 15.41
C SER A 755 14.51 35.72 15.36
N ASN A 756 13.20 35.84 15.61
CA ASN A 756 12.30 34.68 15.51
C ASN A 756 12.07 34.27 14.05
N ALA A 757 12.03 35.22 13.10
CA ALA A 757 11.96 34.89 11.69
C ALA A 757 13.18 34.09 11.20
N GLU A 758 14.38 34.49 11.62
CA GLU A 758 15.63 33.78 11.32
C GLU A 758 15.65 32.38 11.92
N LEU A 759 15.27 32.24 13.20
CA LEU A 759 15.23 30.95 13.89
C LEU A 759 14.46 29.92 13.05
N TRP A 760 13.25 30.24 12.60
CA TRP A 760 12.41 29.28 11.89
C TRP A 760 12.91 28.94 10.48
N VAL A 761 13.47 29.90 9.74
CA VAL A 761 14.05 29.61 8.42
C VAL A 761 15.36 28.83 8.54
N GLN A 762 16.18 29.11 9.56
CA GLN A 762 17.38 28.33 9.88
C GLN A 762 17.00 26.89 10.20
N ARG A 763 16.07 26.65 11.14
CA ARG A 763 15.60 25.29 11.48
C ARG A 763 15.06 24.53 10.28
N THR A 764 14.38 25.24 9.37
CA THR A 764 13.90 24.65 8.13
C THR A 764 15.06 24.20 7.23
N ALA A 765 16.08 25.05 7.05
CA ALA A 765 17.25 24.74 6.22
C ALA A 765 18.12 23.62 6.81
N GLU A 766 18.33 23.61 8.13
CA GLU A 766 19.09 22.58 8.84
C GLU A 766 18.45 21.19 8.74
N ARG A 767 17.11 21.14 8.73
CA ARG A 767 16.36 19.88 8.79
C ARG A 767 16.02 19.30 7.42
N TYR A 768 15.79 20.15 6.41
CA TYR A 768 15.26 19.72 5.11
C TYR A 768 16.23 20.06 3.98
N GLU A 769 16.84 19.02 3.39
CA GLU A 769 17.81 19.17 2.28
C GLU A 769 17.23 19.97 1.10
N ASN A 770 15.95 19.76 0.76
CA ASN A 770 15.27 20.51 -0.31
C ASN A 770 15.05 22.00 0.02
N SER A 771 15.18 22.40 1.29
CA SER A 771 15.03 23.77 1.79
C SER A 771 16.34 24.39 2.25
N ILE A 772 17.49 23.75 2.01
CA ILE A 772 18.80 24.17 2.54
C ILE A 772 19.19 25.60 2.10
N ALA A 773 18.76 26.02 0.92
CA ALA A 773 19.02 27.37 0.41
C ALA A 773 18.09 28.45 1.01
N ASN A 774 17.01 28.08 1.70
CA ASN A 774 15.99 29.04 2.14
C ASN A 774 16.54 30.03 3.16
N TRP A 775 17.41 29.60 4.08
CA TRP A 775 18.03 30.50 5.06
C TRP A 775 18.95 31.51 4.37
N TYR A 776 19.82 31.05 3.47
CA TYR A 776 20.70 31.96 2.71
C TYR A 776 19.91 32.96 1.87
N PHE A 777 18.86 32.49 1.18
CA PHE A 777 17.96 33.35 0.42
C PHE A 777 17.21 34.35 1.29
N TRP A 778 16.76 33.94 2.47
CA TRP A 778 16.12 34.84 3.43
C TRP A 778 17.10 35.92 3.89
N CYS A 779 18.34 35.57 4.24
CA CYS A 779 19.33 36.56 4.67
C CYS A 779 19.66 37.56 3.55
N LYS A 780 19.87 37.07 2.33
CA LYS A 780 20.16 37.93 1.17
C LYS A 780 19.00 38.85 0.80
N ARG A 781 17.77 38.37 0.94
CA ARG A 781 16.56 39.12 0.58
C ARG A 781 16.21 40.20 1.59
N THR A 782 16.38 39.92 2.87
CA THR A 782 15.93 40.79 3.97
C THR A 782 17.04 41.69 4.50
N GLY A 783 18.31 41.36 4.23
CA GLY A 783 19.46 42.04 4.83
C GLY A 783 19.70 41.66 6.29
N HIS A 784 18.93 40.72 6.84
CA HIS A 784 19.01 40.28 8.24
C HIS A 784 19.62 38.88 8.37
N GLY A 785 20.06 38.55 9.57
CA GLY A 785 20.58 37.23 9.95
C GLY A 785 22.01 36.92 9.54
N ASN A 786 22.46 35.71 9.87
CA ASN A 786 23.82 35.24 9.69
C ASN A 786 24.03 34.63 8.31
N VAL A 787 24.24 35.51 7.32
CA VAL A 787 24.46 35.11 5.92
C VAL A 787 25.66 34.17 5.72
N LYS A 788 26.68 34.27 6.58
CA LYS A 788 27.90 33.44 6.49
C LYS A 788 27.58 32.00 6.85
N ASP A 789 26.92 31.77 7.98
CA ASP A 789 26.57 30.43 8.42
C ASP A 789 25.49 29.81 7.52
N ALA A 790 24.53 30.62 7.06
CA ALA A 790 23.55 30.20 6.08
C ALA A 790 24.19 29.74 4.76
N PHE A 791 25.26 30.42 4.31
CA PHE A 791 26.00 30.02 3.13
C PHE A 791 26.85 28.77 3.37
N ASN A 792 27.52 28.67 4.53
CA ASN A 792 28.33 27.49 4.89
C ASN A 792 27.48 26.21 4.92
N LEU A 793 26.24 26.29 5.43
CA LEU A 793 25.32 25.14 5.40
C LEU A 793 25.00 24.68 3.96
N LEU A 794 24.88 25.63 3.03
CA LEU A 794 24.52 25.40 1.63
C LEU A 794 25.73 25.01 0.76
N SER A 795 26.94 25.47 1.07
CA SER A 795 28.12 25.39 0.19
C SER A 795 28.47 23.96 -0.20
N ASP A 796 28.31 23.02 0.73
CA ASP A 796 28.59 21.60 0.52
C ASP A 796 27.65 20.95 -0.52
N LYS A 797 26.52 21.60 -0.83
CA LYS A 797 25.50 21.12 -1.77
C LYS A 797 25.48 21.88 -3.09
N LEU A 798 26.16 23.03 -3.18
CA LEU A 798 26.10 23.89 -4.36
C LEU A 798 26.60 23.18 -5.62
N SER A 799 27.71 22.44 -5.53
CA SER A 799 28.28 21.66 -6.64
C SER A 799 27.34 20.57 -7.17
N LEU A 800 26.55 19.94 -6.28
CA LEU A 800 25.53 18.97 -6.66
C LEU A 800 24.38 19.63 -7.42
N MET A 801 23.99 20.85 -7.03
CA MET A 801 22.95 21.61 -7.73
C MET A 801 23.43 22.05 -9.13
N GLU A 802 24.69 22.49 -9.24
CA GLU A 802 25.31 22.89 -10.51
C GLU A 802 25.30 21.75 -11.54
N THR A 803 25.57 20.52 -11.09
CA THR A 803 25.66 19.32 -11.95
C THR A 803 24.34 18.56 -12.08
N SER A 804 23.27 19.00 -11.40
CA SER A 804 21.97 18.33 -11.39
C SER A 804 21.35 18.28 -12.78
N GLN A 805 20.69 17.17 -13.11
CA GLN A 805 19.85 17.09 -14.32
C GLN A 805 18.51 17.82 -14.14
N ASN A 806 18.13 18.13 -12.90
CA ASN A 806 16.93 18.90 -12.60
C ASN A 806 17.17 20.38 -12.91
N ARG A 807 16.34 20.93 -13.81
CA ARG A 807 16.35 22.33 -14.19
C ARG A 807 16.20 23.29 -13.00
N GLU A 808 15.37 22.96 -12.01
CA GLU A 808 15.15 23.82 -10.85
C GLU A 808 16.38 23.94 -9.97
N ASP A 809 17.10 22.84 -9.75
CA ASP A 809 18.35 22.86 -8.97
C ASP A 809 19.43 23.69 -9.67
N LYS A 810 19.58 23.53 -11.00
CA LYS A 810 20.51 24.35 -11.79
C LYS A 810 20.17 25.83 -11.74
N SER A 811 18.90 26.15 -11.94
CA SER A 811 18.45 27.54 -11.89
C SER A 811 18.62 28.13 -10.48
N ARG A 812 18.42 27.33 -9.43
CA ARG A 812 18.72 27.70 -8.03
C ARG A 812 20.21 27.96 -7.81
N ALA A 813 21.09 27.10 -8.33
CA ALA A 813 22.54 27.31 -8.28
C ALA A 813 22.97 28.61 -8.98
N ALA A 814 22.40 28.89 -10.16
CA ALA A 814 22.67 30.13 -10.89
C ALA A 814 22.27 31.39 -10.09
N VAL A 815 21.14 31.34 -9.39
CA VAL A 815 20.71 32.43 -8.49
C VAL A 815 21.67 32.61 -7.31
N ILE A 816 22.15 31.51 -6.72
CA ILE A 816 23.13 31.56 -5.62
C ILE A 816 24.42 32.25 -6.09
N HIS A 817 24.96 31.84 -7.25
CA HIS A 817 26.14 32.50 -7.85
C HIS A 817 25.89 33.98 -8.15
N LEU A 818 24.71 34.33 -8.64
CA LEU A 818 24.35 35.72 -8.88
C LEU A 818 24.34 36.54 -7.58
N LEU A 819 23.82 35.99 -6.49
CA LEU A 819 23.83 36.61 -5.14
C LEU A 819 25.23 36.70 -4.51
N GLN A 820 26.17 35.87 -4.95
CA GLN A 820 27.60 35.95 -4.60
C GLN A 820 28.40 36.91 -5.49
N GLY A 821 27.78 37.45 -6.55
CA GLY A 821 28.46 38.32 -7.51
C GLY A 821 29.22 37.56 -8.61
N GLU A 822 29.10 36.23 -8.68
CA GLU A 822 29.74 35.37 -9.68
C GLU A 822 28.97 35.35 -11.01
N LYS A 823 28.78 36.54 -11.58
CA LYS A 823 27.88 36.81 -12.73
C LYS A 823 28.17 35.92 -13.95
N ARG A 824 29.46 35.69 -14.29
CA ARG A 824 29.84 34.83 -15.43
C ARG A 824 29.36 33.38 -15.25
N LYS A 825 29.54 32.83 -14.05
CA LYS A 825 29.14 31.46 -13.71
C LYS A 825 27.62 31.33 -13.71
N ALA A 826 26.92 32.27 -13.09
CA ALA A 826 25.46 32.34 -13.13
C ALA A 826 24.92 32.39 -14.57
N CYS A 827 25.49 33.25 -15.42
CA CYS A 827 25.11 33.38 -16.83
C CYS A 827 25.27 32.04 -17.58
N SER A 828 26.41 31.36 -17.42
CA SER A 828 26.68 30.08 -18.08
C SER A 828 25.64 29.00 -17.72
N ILE A 829 25.28 28.89 -16.43
CA ILE A 829 24.29 27.90 -15.98
C ILE A 829 22.88 28.25 -16.50
N PHE A 830 22.47 29.52 -16.44
CA PHE A 830 21.19 29.95 -17.00
C PHE A 830 21.09 29.70 -18.51
N GLN A 831 22.17 29.94 -19.25
CA GLN A 831 22.25 29.67 -20.68
C GLN A 831 22.09 28.18 -20.97
N GLU A 832 22.79 27.31 -20.22
CA GLU A 832 22.68 25.87 -20.38
C GLU A 832 21.22 25.40 -20.27
N VAL A 833 20.52 25.85 -19.23
CA VAL A 833 19.10 25.52 -19.02
C VAL A 833 18.20 26.12 -20.09
N PHE A 834 18.48 27.35 -20.53
CA PHE A 834 17.74 27.99 -21.63
C PHE A 834 17.87 27.21 -22.94
N TYR A 835 19.06 26.76 -23.30
CA TYR A 835 19.27 26.00 -24.54
C TYR A 835 18.60 24.64 -24.50
N LYS A 836 18.74 23.91 -23.39
CA LYS A 836 18.19 22.57 -23.20
C LYS A 836 16.65 22.55 -23.24
N ASP A 837 16.01 23.44 -22.48
CA ASP A 837 14.56 23.38 -22.25
C ASP A 837 13.77 24.49 -22.98
N SER A 838 14.46 25.35 -23.73
CA SER A 838 13.88 26.58 -24.33
C SER A 838 13.14 27.46 -23.31
N ASN A 839 13.67 27.51 -22.08
CA ASN A 839 13.01 28.21 -20.98
C ASN A 839 13.29 29.72 -21.00
N LEU A 840 12.30 30.52 -21.41
CA LEU A 840 12.46 31.97 -21.55
C LEU A 840 12.75 32.70 -20.21
N TYR A 841 12.35 32.17 -19.06
CA TYR A 841 12.72 32.79 -17.78
C TYR A 841 14.26 32.78 -17.58
N ASN A 842 14.90 31.63 -17.81
CA ASN A 842 16.36 31.51 -17.73
C ASN A 842 17.09 32.21 -18.88
N GLY A 843 16.47 32.25 -20.06
CA GLY A 843 16.98 33.03 -21.20
C GLY A 843 17.06 34.53 -20.89
N LEU A 844 16.04 35.09 -20.24
CA LEU A 844 15.99 36.51 -19.90
C LEU A 844 17.03 36.89 -18.85
N HIS A 845 17.25 36.05 -17.83
CA HIS A 845 18.38 36.21 -16.91
C HIS A 845 19.72 36.23 -17.65
N SER A 846 19.96 35.28 -18.55
CA SER A 846 21.20 35.21 -19.34
C SER A 846 21.46 36.49 -20.14
N ILE A 847 20.43 37.05 -20.80
CA ILE A 847 20.54 38.28 -21.60
C ILE A 847 20.93 39.45 -20.71
N LEU A 848 20.21 39.66 -19.60
CA LEU A 848 20.45 40.80 -18.71
C LEU A 848 21.82 40.70 -18.04
N ILE A 849 22.27 39.50 -17.66
CA ILE A 849 23.61 39.29 -17.07
C ILE A 849 24.71 39.51 -18.12
N ALA A 850 24.53 39.07 -19.37
CA ALA A 850 25.49 39.33 -20.45
C ALA A 850 25.67 40.83 -20.69
N ARG A 851 24.57 41.59 -20.68
CA ARG A 851 24.62 43.06 -20.75
C ARG A 851 25.36 43.67 -19.55
N GLU A 852 25.07 43.20 -18.34
CA GLU A 852 25.74 43.64 -17.12
C GLU A 852 27.26 43.37 -17.13
N LEU A 853 27.67 42.28 -17.77
CA LEU A 853 29.08 41.90 -17.98
C LEU A 853 29.76 42.66 -19.13
N LYS A 854 29.02 43.50 -19.86
CA LYS A 854 29.46 44.16 -21.10
C LYS A 854 29.95 43.18 -22.17
N ASP A 855 29.33 42.00 -22.22
CA ASP A 855 29.58 40.99 -23.26
C ASP A 855 28.54 41.15 -24.38
N ASP A 856 28.74 42.16 -25.22
CA ASP A 856 27.78 42.53 -26.27
C ASP A 856 27.59 41.40 -27.31
N VAL A 857 28.63 40.61 -27.57
CA VAL A 857 28.56 39.45 -28.48
C VAL A 857 27.62 38.39 -27.93
N ALA A 858 27.77 38.00 -26.65
CA ALA A 858 26.89 37.04 -26.02
C ALA A 858 25.46 37.59 -25.89
N HIS A 859 25.32 38.87 -25.52
CA HIS A 859 24.03 39.55 -25.40
C HIS A 859 23.24 39.50 -26.72
N ASP A 860 23.84 39.90 -27.84
CA ASP A 860 23.16 39.98 -29.13
C ASP A 860 22.80 38.60 -29.68
N LYS A 861 23.68 37.61 -29.48
CA LYS A 861 23.41 36.22 -29.81
C LYS A 861 22.19 35.70 -29.04
N LEU A 862 22.21 35.84 -27.71
CA LEU A 862 21.12 35.38 -26.85
C LEU A 862 19.80 36.11 -27.17
N LEU A 863 19.86 37.41 -27.45
CA LEU A 863 18.69 38.20 -27.82
C LEU A 863 18.03 37.68 -29.10
N LYS A 864 18.83 37.33 -30.12
CA LYS A 864 18.34 36.73 -31.36
C LYS A 864 17.68 35.37 -31.11
N GLU A 865 18.39 34.48 -30.43
CA GLU A 865 17.93 33.12 -30.15
C GLU A 865 16.69 33.10 -29.22
N PHE A 866 16.61 34.04 -28.28
CA PHE A 866 15.45 34.24 -27.42
C PHE A 866 14.21 34.61 -28.21
N LYS A 867 14.32 35.53 -29.16
CA LYS A 867 13.21 35.91 -30.05
C LYS A 867 12.79 34.76 -30.95
N GLU A 868 13.75 34.00 -31.49
CA GLU A 868 13.47 32.83 -32.33
C GLU A 868 12.75 31.73 -31.54
N LYS A 869 13.26 31.35 -30.37
CA LYS A 869 12.60 30.38 -29.48
C LYS A 869 11.25 30.90 -28.97
N GLY A 870 11.10 32.21 -28.75
CA GLY A 870 9.83 32.83 -28.37
C GLY A 870 8.71 32.62 -29.39
N LYS A 871 9.03 32.53 -30.69
CA LYS A 871 8.06 32.27 -31.76
C LYS A 871 7.54 30.83 -31.80
N THR A 872 8.29 29.88 -31.25
CA THR A 872 7.92 28.45 -31.28
C THR A 872 7.18 28.00 -30.03
N VAL A 873 7.00 28.90 -29.05
CA VAL A 873 6.20 28.64 -27.86
C VAL A 873 4.72 28.63 -28.24
N LYS A 874 4.04 27.47 -28.13
CA LYS A 874 2.60 27.33 -28.40
C LYS A 874 1.76 28.30 -27.56
N ASP A 875 0.62 28.75 -28.09
CA ASP A 875 -0.34 29.72 -27.51
C ASP A 875 -0.78 29.45 -26.05
N ASN A 876 -0.55 28.25 -25.52
CA ASN A 876 -0.87 27.89 -24.14
C ASN A 876 0.17 28.32 -23.09
N ALA A 877 1.31 28.91 -23.48
CA ALA A 877 2.29 29.48 -22.52
C ALA A 877 2.35 31.01 -22.61
N LYS A 878 1.19 31.68 -22.53
CA LYS A 878 1.01 33.14 -22.60
C LYS A 878 1.94 33.98 -21.70
N LEU A 879 2.47 33.42 -20.60
CA LEU A 879 3.50 34.08 -19.78
C LEU A 879 4.82 34.31 -20.53
N HIS A 880 5.23 33.35 -21.37
CA HIS A 880 6.46 33.45 -22.15
C HIS A 880 6.40 34.60 -23.16
N LEU A 881 5.21 34.86 -23.72
CA LEU A 881 4.98 36.02 -24.58
C LEU A 881 5.16 37.33 -23.81
N CYS A 882 4.78 37.38 -22.53
CA CYS A 882 5.02 38.57 -21.69
C CYS A 882 6.52 38.85 -21.49
N TYR A 883 7.38 37.83 -21.43
CA TYR A 883 8.84 38.04 -21.38
C TYR A 883 9.39 38.60 -22.70
N VAL A 884 8.85 38.16 -23.83
CA VAL A 884 9.22 38.67 -25.17
C VAL A 884 8.76 40.12 -25.34
N ASP A 885 7.52 40.43 -24.94
CA ASP A 885 6.95 41.77 -24.99
C ASP A 885 7.77 42.74 -24.11
N LEU A 886 8.07 42.33 -22.87
CA LEU A 886 8.87 43.11 -21.94
C LEU A 886 10.29 43.39 -22.48
N LEU A 887 10.95 42.37 -23.02
CA LEU A 887 12.28 42.52 -23.62
C LEU A 887 12.24 43.40 -24.88
N THR A 888 11.16 43.33 -25.66
CA THR A 888 10.97 44.19 -26.85
C THR A 888 10.81 45.65 -26.43
N ALA A 889 10.00 45.91 -25.40
CA ALA A 889 9.84 47.25 -24.84
C ALA A 889 11.17 47.80 -24.30
N TYR A 890 11.97 46.96 -23.64
CA TYR A 890 13.32 47.32 -23.19
C TYR A 890 14.25 47.68 -24.36
N CYS A 891 14.28 46.88 -25.43
CA CYS A 891 15.07 47.21 -26.62
C CYS A 891 14.64 48.53 -27.28
N SER A 892 13.35 48.87 -27.26
CA SER A 892 12.85 50.15 -27.75
C SER A 892 13.26 51.32 -26.84
N LEU A 893 13.20 51.12 -25.52
CA LEU A 893 13.65 52.11 -24.53
C LEU A 893 15.12 52.51 -24.75
N LEU A 894 15.98 51.54 -25.07
CA LEU A 894 17.39 51.78 -25.40
C LEU A 894 17.61 52.64 -26.65
N LYS A 895 16.59 52.80 -27.52
CA LYS A 895 16.65 53.57 -28.77
C LYS A 895 15.98 54.94 -28.69
N ASP A 896 14.83 55.02 -28.01
CA ASP A 896 13.92 56.19 -28.06
C ASP A 896 13.71 56.83 -26.66
N THR A 897 14.35 56.32 -25.61
CA THR A 897 14.34 56.83 -24.22
C THR A 897 12.97 56.98 -23.51
N SER A 898 11.84 56.68 -24.17
CA SER A 898 10.48 56.84 -23.60
C SER A 898 10.17 55.87 -22.45
N GLU A 899 10.30 56.36 -21.22
CA GLU A 899 9.95 55.62 -19.99
C GLU A 899 8.46 55.30 -19.88
N ILE A 900 7.61 56.22 -20.36
CA ILE A 900 6.15 56.08 -20.34
C ILE A 900 5.72 54.88 -21.18
N ALA A 901 6.35 54.68 -22.34
CA ALA A 901 6.07 53.54 -23.21
C ALA A 901 6.50 52.20 -22.55
N PHE A 902 7.63 52.20 -21.84
CA PHE A 902 8.09 51.03 -21.10
C PHE A 902 7.16 50.69 -19.91
N ASP A 903 6.80 51.68 -19.08
CA ASP A 903 5.84 51.50 -17.97
C ASP A 903 4.52 50.92 -18.48
N LYS A 904 3.99 51.46 -19.58
CA LYS A 904 2.76 50.95 -20.21
C LYS A 904 2.89 49.48 -20.64
N ALA A 905 4.01 49.10 -21.24
CA ALA A 905 4.27 47.72 -21.64
C ALA A 905 4.36 46.77 -20.44
N VAL A 906 4.98 47.22 -19.34
CA VAL A 906 5.00 46.45 -18.08
C VAL A 906 3.59 46.23 -17.56
N GLU A 907 2.74 47.26 -17.49
CA GLU A 907 1.35 47.12 -17.03
C GLU A 907 0.52 46.21 -17.93
N GLU A 908 0.71 46.25 -19.25
CA GLU A 908 0.06 45.33 -20.18
C GLU A 908 0.50 43.87 -19.94
N CYS A 909 1.79 43.63 -19.73
CA CYS A 909 2.31 42.30 -19.38
C CYS A 909 1.74 41.80 -18.03
N LEU A 910 1.63 42.68 -17.03
CA LEU A 910 1.06 42.35 -15.73
C LEU A 910 -0.43 41.98 -15.83
N LYS A 911 -1.21 42.71 -16.65
CA LYS A 911 -2.62 42.37 -16.91
C LYS A 911 -2.75 41.03 -17.65
N LYS A 912 -1.96 40.81 -18.70
CA LYS A 912 -1.92 39.54 -19.43
C LYS A 912 -1.58 38.35 -18.51
N ALA A 913 -0.73 38.56 -17.51
CA ALA A 913 -0.38 37.54 -16.53
C ALA A 913 -1.54 37.20 -15.56
N VAL A 914 -2.49 38.11 -15.33
CA VAL A 914 -3.70 37.89 -14.50
C VAL A 914 -4.75 37.07 -15.24
N ASP A 915 -4.93 37.32 -16.54
CA ASP A 915 -6.00 36.71 -17.36
C ASP A 915 -5.78 35.20 -17.66
N LEU A 916 -4.68 34.61 -17.19
CA LEU A 916 -4.32 33.21 -17.45
C LEU A 916 -5.12 32.15 -16.67
N LYS A 917 -6.17 32.54 -15.93
CA LYS A 917 -7.14 31.72 -15.17
C LYS A 917 -6.66 30.40 -14.48
N LYS A 918 -6.92 30.39 -13.15
CA LYS A 918 -7.26 29.27 -12.22
C LYS A 918 -6.29 28.79 -11.14
N ASN A 919 -5.02 29.20 -11.06
CA ASN A 919 -4.14 28.77 -9.93
C ASN A 919 -3.40 29.95 -9.27
N ASP A 920 -2.96 29.77 -8.02
CA ASP A 920 -2.18 30.69 -7.15
C ASP A 920 -0.89 31.28 -7.77
N MET A 921 -0.58 30.96 -9.03
CA MET A 921 0.61 31.36 -9.77
C MET A 921 0.55 32.79 -10.33
N THR A 922 -0.60 33.48 -10.26
CA THR A 922 -0.75 34.85 -10.82
C THR A 922 0.22 35.85 -10.20
N LYS A 923 0.30 35.92 -8.87
CA LYS A 923 1.23 36.82 -8.17
C LYS A 923 2.69 36.46 -8.44
N SER A 924 2.97 35.16 -8.59
CA SER A 924 4.31 34.64 -8.89
C SER A 924 4.82 35.14 -10.24
N ASN A 925 3.98 35.04 -11.26
CA ASN A 925 4.30 35.50 -12.61
C ASN A 925 4.51 37.03 -12.65
N GLN A 926 3.66 37.78 -11.96
CA GLN A 926 3.80 39.24 -11.84
C GLN A 926 5.10 39.63 -11.13
N SER A 927 5.46 38.93 -10.04
CA SER A 927 6.73 39.14 -9.33
C SER A 927 7.94 38.95 -10.24
N ASN A 928 7.95 37.89 -11.08
CA ASN A 928 9.04 37.67 -12.03
C ASN A 928 9.18 38.83 -13.04
N LEU A 929 8.07 39.27 -13.62
CA LEU A 929 8.06 40.39 -14.58
C LEU A 929 8.55 41.70 -13.95
N LEU A 930 8.11 42.00 -12.72
CA LEU A 930 8.50 43.20 -11.98
C LEU A 930 10.01 43.21 -11.67
N TYR A 931 10.59 42.07 -11.28
CA TYR A 931 12.04 41.98 -11.11
C TYR A 931 12.79 42.27 -12.41
N PHE A 932 12.40 41.65 -13.52
CA PHE A 932 13.07 41.88 -14.80
C PHE A 932 12.96 43.32 -15.27
N ALA A 933 11.79 43.95 -15.08
CA ALA A 933 11.61 45.38 -15.33
C ALA A 933 12.55 46.23 -14.47
N GLY A 934 12.66 45.92 -13.17
CA GLY A 934 13.60 46.59 -12.27
C GLY A 934 15.06 46.43 -12.72
N LYS A 935 15.47 45.22 -13.10
CA LYS A 935 16.84 44.95 -13.56
C LYS A 935 17.16 45.64 -14.88
N MET A 936 16.19 45.73 -15.78
CA MET A 936 16.32 46.50 -17.02
C MET A 936 16.53 47.99 -16.74
N MET A 937 15.79 48.58 -15.78
CA MET A 937 15.97 49.98 -15.40
C MET A 937 17.33 50.23 -14.74
N GLU A 938 17.77 49.32 -13.87
CA GLU A 938 19.09 49.36 -13.23
C GLU A 938 20.22 49.37 -14.28
N LEU A 939 20.13 48.53 -15.32
CA LEU A 939 21.12 48.48 -16.41
C LEU A 939 21.12 49.72 -17.32
N THR A 940 20.08 50.56 -17.24
CA THR A 940 19.99 51.86 -17.93
C THR A 940 20.29 53.04 -17.00
N GLU A 941 20.81 52.77 -15.80
CA GLU A 941 21.15 53.78 -14.78
C GLU A 941 19.92 54.57 -14.26
N LYS A 942 18.71 54.03 -14.43
CA LYS A 942 17.43 54.62 -13.98
C LYS A 942 17.05 54.08 -12.60
N ASN A 943 17.89 54.37 -11.59
CA ASN A 943 17.83 53.73 -10.27
C ASN A 943 16.51 53.95 -9.51
N ASP A 944 15.85 55.10 -9.66
CA ASP A 944 14.56 55.37 -9.01
C ASP A 944 13.44 54.46 -9.56
N LEU A 945 13.42 54.26 -10.88
CA LEU A 945 12.48 53.34 -11.52
C LEU A 945 12.81 51.88 -11.20
N ALA A 946 14.10 51.51 -11.15
CA ALA A 946 14.52 50.18 -10.71
C ALA A 946 14.00 49.89 -9.30
N THR A 947 14.18 50.83 -8.38
CA THR A 947 13.70 50.77 -7.00
C THR A 947 12.18 50.64 -6.93
N LYS A 948 11.44 51.43 -7.72
CA LYS A 948 9.97 51.34 -7.84
C LYS A 948 9.54 49.92 -8.20
N TYR A 949 10.17 49.32 -9.20
CA TYR A 949 9.82 47.97 -9.66
C TYR A 949 10.23 46.87 -8.68
N TYR A 950 11.39 46.97 -8.03
CA TYR A 950 11.79 46.04 -6.99
C TYR A 950 10.86 46.08 -5.77
N LYS A 951 10.42 47.28 -5.32
CA LYS A 951 9.42 47.40 -4.25
C LYS A 951 8.09 46.76 -4.63
N ARG A 952 7.58 47.03 -5.84
CA ARG A 952 6.37 46.38 -6.37
C ARG A 952 6.52 44.87 -6.47
N CYS A 953 7.70 44.37 -6.83
CA CYS A 953 8.01 42.94 -6.81
C CYS A 953 7.84 42.36 -5.40
N LEU A 954 8.35 43.06 -4.38
CA LEU A 954 8.25 42.64 -2.98
C LEU A 954 6.82 42.68 -2.42
N GLU A 955 5.96 43.57 -2.94
CA GLU A 955 4.53 43.66 -2.61
C GLU A 955 3.74 42.42 -3.07
N MET A 956 4.23 41.67 -4.07
CA MET A 956 3.58 40.43 -4.53
C MET A 956 3.63 39.30 -3.49
N ASN A 957 4.45 39.44 -2.43
CA ASN A 957 4.58 38.49 -1.31
C ASN A 957 4.91 37.04 -1.75
N CYS A 958 5.77 36.88 -2.75
CA CYS A 958 6.12 35.58 -3.33
C CYS A 958 7.49 35.08 -2.83
N GLN A 959 7.64 34.93 -1.50
CA GLN A 959 8.92 34.71 -0.82
C GLN A 959 9.74 33.48 -1.28
N ASN A 960 9.11 32.51 -1.94
CA ASN A 960 9.79 31.31 -2.44
C ASN A 960 10.34 31.48 -3.87
N LEU A 961 10.17 32.64 -4.50
CA LEU A 961 10.63 32.90 -5.86
C LEU A 961 12.00 33.56 -5.88
N TRP A 962 12.84 33.11 -6.79
CA TRP A 962 14.20 33.61 -6.91
C TRP A 962 14.25 35.09 -7.32
N ASN A 963 13.39 35.54 -8.23
CA ASN A 963 13.31 36.95 -8.62
C ASN A 963 12.81 37.84 -7.47
N TYR A 964 11.96 37.32 -6.59
CA TYR A 964 11.56 38.01 -5.37
C TYR A 964 12.74 38.19 -4.42
N ILE A 965 13.56 37.14 -4.25
CA ILE A 965 14.80 37.16 -3.44
C ILE A 965 15.80 38.16 -4.02
N LEU A 966 16.04 38.12 -5.34
CA LEU A 966 16.97 39.00 -6.04
C LEU A 966 16.54 40.48 -5.98
N ALA A 967 15.23 40.76 -6.08
CA ALA A 967 14.71 42.11 -5.90
C ALA A 967 14.99 42.68 -4.50
N GLY A 968 14.79 41.86 -3.45
CA GLY A 968 15.14 42.26 -2.09
C GLY A 968 16.64 42.51 -1.93
N ALA A 969 17.47 41.59 -2.41
CA ALA A 969 18.93 41.74 -2.38
C ALA A 969 19.41 42.99 -3.14
N ALA A 970 18.73 43.39 -4.22
CA ALA A 970 19.06 44.61 -4.97
C ALA A 970 18.74 45.90 -4.20
N LEU A 971 17.73 45.90 -3.33
CA LEU A 971 17.37 47.06 -2.50
C LEU A 971 18.30 47.26 -1.29
N HIS A 972 19.14 46.28 -0.98
CA HIS A 972 20.13 46.34 0.11
C HIS A 972 21.55 46.66 -0.37
N LYS A 973 21.77 46.74 -1.69
CA LYS A 973 23.01 47.22 -2.29
C LYS A 973 22.99 48.74 -2.35
#